data_AF-A0A851GBC2-F1
#
_entry.id   AF-A0A851GBC2-F1
#
_cell.length_a   1.000
_cell.length_b   1.000
_cell.length_c   1.000
_cell.angle_alpha   90.00
_cell.angle_beta   90.00
_cell.angle_gamma   90.00
#
_symmetry.space_group_name_H-M   'P 1'
#
loop_
_entity.id
_entity.type
_entity.pdbx_description
1 polymer ?
#
loop_
_entity_poly.entity_id
_entity_poly.type
_entity_poly.pdbx_seq_one_letter_code
_entity_poly.pdbx_strand_id
1 'polypeptide(L)'
;MSVSMFGVKGRFLLCLGCGMASVASLVAQSFWPGVVPLEVQLKDENPQSSGDTGTTAEGVWLHTGVRSIQRGSGVNLELAPGAILTRSFVIQALVDPEPEKQDSPDRVLESYLWVSADILGMVDSGGKVGVVSLSLSSPESKDKPGLVQQAVTGSAVPEDYVRVKGTAQRPHNGRTAARALDGDPRTEWVSVFPKGYDKKPSIQLNFDQPRKVDGLRYLPRQGGLKNGQVYRYEIQIRRENNASYETVATGEWDQGPEEKSVRFESAHTVQSIRLIGVDTKADPNQHVCMSASEVTPSYVMPGSGISQTSESEQRVSAILPSQKLSKLHGKVLELTFQNHSKHPLLLGPIYCSQLPVTPPKRKYRPRHSEFTDLNAIGMVARTCPREQWPVAQVFRIEEGLPVSRSDIKVGDLIIGVGSQPLEKPVLNVTAYPLDEEWMMRHHEPTISRHYYQAIKTGTPLYFDVIDPITGKESRKPVRPPMYGSEDFTGFPLSGPAADTLYEELIQRVLKDQKEDGSWKTMPANSSETYGMMALLGTRDPSHAPAIHRAANYILEQPWTGHESSYLELWNMAFKTLALGEYALATGDPRAIAWLDNICRGMTQGGHVNSRSYFTFGHDRRGLPYGNGGLIAPLSHIIVGDALAYRAGVKTPAWEYFLPYNKAAWADNMPMGKQCIGYGAPSSGGGSDQAWCRSGLIGLACSLRDTEPALQQGVAAYMKSHHGFMRRSHGYGAMGSYLGLMALAGVDESAFQHVMEQWAPVIAMQWQRGKGLRHVEPQITNVGCVSGKSSDDCYSYTMAALLSVRQHGLHCTGAKDTQWLPYPEDVKPPQPVLIHESEGVNVARPSLLHYVTARYTKDGSSPGKDSPVWKPGTGNDGDHLTVAYQSSHGVMGDPTSIHLGRECPSQWSVVEASCGFPDETIGLDVSKISLARARNAFDGNPSTAFRVNNSSSSGGLSIWSVTVDRGVSEGDRPLIIRVTVPSSKHERKNINDSARTLVVESSEDGKVWKKDSAGTIPEDRVVPLKRGTKARYLKFTFESFSGTNLIVPDLKFSYQQ
;
A
#
# COMPACT_ATOMS: atom_id res chain seq x y z
N MET A 1 17.82 13.84 -56.43
CA MET A 1 16.59 13.01 -56.37
C MET A 1 16.01 13.17 -54.97
N SER A 2 15.11 14.12 -54.69
CA SER A 2 13.63 14.04 -54.77
C SER A 2 13.07 12.78 -54.08
N VAL A 3 12.12 12.73 -53.13
CA VAL A 3 10.99 13.59 -52.67
C VAL A 3 10.40 12.84 -51.43
N SER A 4 10.32 13.42 -50.21
CA SER A 4 9.14 14.01 -49.51
C SER A 4 8.49 13.18 -48.37
N MET A 5 8.24 13.91 -47.27
CA MET A 5 7.31 13.76 -46.13
C MET A 5 6.22 12.66 -46.13
N PHE A 6 6.00 12.05 -44.96
CA PHE A 6 4.72 12.11 -44.20
C PHE A 6 4.96 11.74 -42.73
N GLY A 7 4.50 12.58 -41.80
CA GLY A 7 4.58 12.33 -40.36
C GLY A 7 3.30 11.72 -39.80
N VAL A 8 3.44 10.87 -38.78
CA VAL A 8 2.37 10.59 -37.80
C VAL A 8 3.03 10.35 -36.43
N LYS A 9 2.58 11.12 -35.43
CA LYS A 9 2.89 10.96 -34.01
C LYS A 9 2.30 9.65 -33.48
N GLY A 10 3.08 8.86 -32.75
CA GLY A 10 2.56 7.70 -32.02
C GLY A 10 3.53 7.22 -30.95
N ARG A 11 3.23 7.52 -29.68
CA ARG A 11 3.91 6.97 -28.49
C ARG A 11 3.64 5.46 -28.44
N PHE A 12 4.67 4.64 -28.61
CA PHE A 12 4.68 3.23 -28.22
C PHE A 12 5.57 3.08 -26.98
N LEU A 13 4.96 2.79 -25.82
CA LEU A 13 5.65 2.21 -24.68
C LEU A 13 5.20 0.75 -24.59
N LEU A 14 6.08 -0.17 -24.97
CA LEU A 14 5.88 -1.60 -24.82
C LEU A 14 6.25 -2.03 -23.40
N CYS A 15 5.24 -2.52 -22.67
CA CYS A 15 5.39 -3.35 -21.47
C CYS A 15 5.76 -4.78 -21.88
N LEU A 16 6.93 -5.28 -21.45
CA LEU A 16 7.22 -6.72 -21.45
C LEU A 16 8.09 -7.12 -20.23
N GLY A 17 7.56 -8.03 -19.41
CA GLY A 17 8.32 -9.09 -18.73
C GLY A 17 8.97 -8.80 -17.38
N CYS A 18 8.23 -8.98 -16.27
CA CYS A 18 8.83 -9.21 -14.95
C CYS A 18 9.15 -10.70 -14.76
N GLY A 19 10.43 -11.04 -14.84
CA GLY A 19 10.96 -12.33 -14.38
C GLY A 19 12.39 -12.11 -13.90
N MET A 20 12.61 -12.21 -12.59
CA MET A 20 13.90 -12.31 -11.88
C MET A 20 15.14 -11.73 -12.59
N ALA A 21 15.05 -10.45 -12.98
CA ALA A 21 16.20 -9.64 -13.33
C ALA A 21 16.21 -8.42 -12.40
N SER A 22 16.97 -8.58 -11.32
CA SER A 22 17.69 -7.54 -10.60
C SER A 22 16.90 -6.51 -9.76
N VAL A 23 17.00 -6.70 -8.44
CA VAL A 23 17.09 -5.60 -7.47
C VAL A 23 18.26 -4.64 -7.81
N ALA A 24 19.18 -5.05 -8.70
CA ALA A 24 20.32 -4.26 -9.15
C ALA A 24 20.11 -3.41 -10.45
N SER A 25 19.12 -3.64 -11.33
CA SER A 25 18.98 -2.86 -12.60
C SER A 25 17.84 -1.84 -12.64
N LEU A 26 17.00 -1.78 -11.59
CA LEU A 26 16.18 -0.59 -11.28
C LEU A 26 16.96 0.46 -10.46
N VAL A 27 18.23 0.19 -10.17
CA VAL A 27 19.19 1.10 -9.51
C VAL A 27 20.04 1.85 -10.55
N ALA A 28 19.49 2.12 -11.75
CA ALA A 28 19.89 3.31 -12.49
C ALA A 28 19.25 4.54 -11.81
N GLN A 29 19.57 4.73 -10.53
CA GLN A 29 19.22 5.92 -9.79
C GLN A 29 19.92 7.09 -10.48
N SER A 30 19.15 8.15 -10.72
CA SER A 30 19.68 9.45 -11.11
C SER A 30 20.51 9.99 -9.94
N PHE A 31 21.74 9.49 -9.78
CA PHE A 31 22.61 9.81 -8.67
C PHE A 31 22.88 11.33 -8.68
N TRP A 32 22.22 12.03 -7.76
CA TRP A 32 22.92 13.08 -7.05
C TRP A 32 24.06 12.43 -6.28
N PRO A 33 25.21 13.10 -6.05
CA PRO A 33 26.26 12.53 -5.22
C PRO A 33 25.62 12.11 -3.90
N GLY A 34 25.52 10.81 -3.68
CA GLY A 34 24.88 10.29 -2.48
C GLY A 34 25.68 10.74 -1.27
N VAL A 35 25.00 11.07 -0.18
CA VAL A 35 25.65 11.10 1.12
C VAL A 35 26.09 9.68 1.39
N VAL A 36 27.41 9.48 1.44
CA VAL A 36 27.97 8.23 1.94
C VAL A 36 28.05 8.43 3.45
N PRO A 37 27.17 7.81 4.28
CA PRO A 37 27.49 7.68 5.69
C PRO A 37 28.88 7.08 5.75
N LEU A 38 29.80 7.80 6.38
CA LEU A 38 31.20 7.42 6.36
C LEU A 38 31.34 6.24 7.31
N GLU A 39 31.23 5.02 6.78
CA GLU A 39 31.46 3.79 7.54
C GLU A 39 32.80 3.92 8.27
N VAL A 40 32.78 3.74 9.58
CA VAL A 40 33.94 4.00 10.43
C VAL A 40 34.73 2.71 10.56
N GLN A 41 35.64 2.48 9.61
CA GLN A 41 36.70 1.50 9.80
C GLN A 41 37.89 2.22 10.45
N LEU A 42 38.24 1.82 11.67
CA LEU A 42 39.37 2.38 12.42
C LEU A 42 40.68 1.66 12.01
N LYS A 43 41.77 2.41 11.77
CA LYS A 43 43.10 1.83 11.52
C LYS A 43 43.90 1.68 12.81
N ASP A 44 44.49 0.51 13.03
CA ASP A 44 45.62 0.36 13.95
C ASP A 44 46.86 1.10 13.37
N GLU A 45 47.58 1.82 14.23
CA GLU A 45 48.64 2.76 13.85
C GLU A 45 49.74 2.16 12.96
N ASN A 46 49.73 2.50 11.65
CA ASN A 46 50.94 2.84 10.86
C ASN A 46 50.55 3.39 9.46
N PRO A 47 50.88 4.65 9.10
CA PRO A 47 50.52 5.23 7.81
C PRO A 47 51.67 5.12 6.81
N GLN A 48 51.78 3.99 6.11
CA GLN A 48 52.48 3.98 4.81
C GLN A 48 51.72 3.15 3.77
N SER A 49 51.57 3.76 2.59
CA SER A 49 51.01 3.26 1.33
C SER A 49 49.49 3.10 1.22
N SER A 50 48.86 3.94 0.42
CA SER A 50 48.34 3.53 -0.90
C SER A 50 47.69 4.76 -1.55
N GLY A 51 48.19 5.12 -2.73
CA GLY A 51 47.46 5.99 -3.64
C GLY A 51 46.44 5.13 -4.38
N ASP A 52 45.17 5.52 -4.33
CA ASP A 52 44.23 5.14 -5.36
C ASP A 52 43.17 6.23 -5.55
N THR A 53 43.02 6.67 -6.80
CA THR A 53 42.17 7.77 -7.22
C THR A 53 41.03 7.21 -8.06
N GLY A 54 39.82 7.15 -7.48
CA GLY A 54 38.59 7.02 -8.27
C GLY A 54 37.55 6.05 -7.70
N THR A 55 36.53 6.62 -7.07
CA THR A 55 35.16 6.08 -6.87
C THR A 55 34.98 4.76 -6.10
N THR A 56 34.10 4.84 -5.08
CA THR A 56 33.73 3.81 -4.06
C THR A 56 34.84 3.42 -3.08
N ALA A 57 35.23 4.36 -2.21
CA ALA A 57 36.25 4.13 -1.18
C ALA A 57 35.61 3.69 0.17
N GLU A 58 35.83 2.43 0.56
CA GLU A 58 35.89 2.05 1.98
C GLU A 58 37.08 2.81 2.60
N GLY A 59 36.80 3.99 3.15
CA GLY A 59 37.83 4.91 3.66
C GLY A 59 38.07 4.69 5.15
N VAL A 60 39.32 4.42 5.52
CA VAL A 60 39.74 4.16 6.89
C VAL A 60 39.95 5.46 7.66
N TRP A 61 39.40 5.57 8.87
CA TRP A 61 39.63 6.67 9.81
C TRP A 61 40.90 6.43 10.63
N LEU A 62 41.72 7.47 10.76
CA LEU A 62 42.86 7.48 11.67
C LEU A 62 42.43 8.04 13.01
N HIS A 63 42.89 7.45 14.11
CA HIS A 63 42.44 7.88 15.43
C HIS A 63 43.49 7.70 16.52
N THR A 64 43.34 8.46 17.59
CA THR A 64 44.04 8.29 18.86
C THR A 64 43.02 8.33 20.00
N GLY A 65 43.02 7.35 20.89
CA GLY A 65 42.10 7.33 22.04
C GLY A 65 40.62 7.17 21.71
N VAL A 66 40.26 6.64 20.53
CA VAL A 66 38.87 6.38 20.10
C VAL A 66 38.56 4.89 20.18
N ARG A 67 37.33 4.55 20.59
CA ARG A 67 36.82 3.17 20.64
C ARG A 67 35.44 3.09 20.01
N SER A 68 35.16 2.02 19.27
CA SER A 68 33.80 1.74 18.76
C SER A 68 32.91 1.14 19.86
N ILE A 69 31.63 1.52 19.85
CA ILE A 69 30.58 0.97 20.69
C ILE A 69 29.40 0.59 19.79
N GLN A 70 28.98 -0.67 19.85
CA GLN A 70 27.81 -1.13 19.10
C GLN A 70 26.49 -0.66 19.73
N ARG A 71 25.55 -0.26 18.87
CA ARG A 71 24.14 0.01 19.21
C ARG A 71 23.23 -0.51 18.10
N GLY A 72 22.56 -1.63 18.32
CA GLY A 72 21.70 -2.20 17.28
C GLY A 72 22.52 -2.60 16.04
N SER A 73 22.11 -2.13 14.86
CA SER A 73 22.84 -2.27 13.59
C SER A 73 23.81 -1.10 13.30
N GLY A 74 24.04 -0.19 14.26
CA GLY A 74 24.91 0.98 14.12
C GLY A 74 26.11 0.98 15.08
N VAL A 75 27.08 1.85 14.80
CA VAL A 75 28.30 2.05 15.60
C VAL A 75 28.38 3.48 16.10
N ASN A 76 28.46 3.65 17.42
CA ASN A 76 28.84 4.90 18.10
C ASN A 76 30.35 4.88 18.39
N LEU A 77 30.97 6.04 18.62
CA LEU A 77 32.39 6.17 18.95
C LEU A 77 32.56 6.84 20.31
N GLU A 78 33.23 6.16 21.24
CA GLU A 78 33.69 6.76 22.49
C GLU A 78 35.05 7.43 22.26
N LEU A 79 35.10 8.75 22.37
CA LEU A 79 36.32 9.55 22.29
C LEU A 79 36.81 9.79 23.72
N ALA A 80 37.92 9.16 24.10
CA ALA A 80 38.58 9.42 25.38
C ALA A 80 39.00 10.90 25.52
N PRO A 81 39.31 11.38 26.74
CA PRO A 81 39.88 12.71 26.93
C PRO A 81 41.12 12.93 26.04
N GLY A 82 41.12 13.99 25.23
CA GLY A 82 42.19 14.28 24.27
C GLY A 82 42.18 13.45 22.98
N ALA A 83 41.21 12.55 22.80
CA ALA A 83 41.12 11.71 21.61
C ALA A 83 40.92 12.53 20.33
N ILE A 84 41.54 12.06 19.24
CA ILE A 84 41.47 12.67 17.91
C ILE A 84 41.00 11.62 16.92
N LEU A 85 40.07 11.98 16.04
CA LEU A 85 39.58 11.17 14.94
C LEU A 85 39.71 11.98 13.65
N THR A 86 40.45 11.48 12.65
CA THR A 86 40.73 12.20 11.40
C THR A 86 40.48 11.34 10.17
N ARG A 87 39.92 11.95 9.13
CA ARG A 87 39.78 11.35 7.80
C ARG A 87 40.20 12.31 6.70
N SER A 88 40.98 11.79 5.76
CA SER A 88 41.43 12.53 4.58
C SER A 88 40.62 12.13 3.35
N PHE A 89 40.26 13.09 2.51
CA PHE A 89 39.57 12.86 1.23
C PHE A 89 39.83 14.01 0.25
N VAL A 90 39.67 13.75 -1.05
CA VAL A 90 39.83 14.77 -2.10
C VAL A 90 38.45 15.28 -2.52
N ILE A 91 38.31 16.61 -2.62
CA ILE A 91 37.09 17.22 -3.18
C ILE A 91 37.22 17.34 -4.69
N GLN A 92 36.24 16.80 -5.42
CA GLN A 92 36.13 16.95 -6.87
C GLN A 92 35.10 18.01 -7.23
N ALA A 93 35.21 18.56 -8.45
CA ALA A 93 34.18 19.45 -8.97
C ALA A 93 32.90 18.65 -9.26
N LEU A 94 31.74 19.16 -8.84
CA LEU A 94 30.45 18.60 -9.26
C LEU A 94 30.15 19.02 -10.69
N VAL A 95 29.80 18.08 -11.55
CA VAL A 95 29.42 18.33 -12.95
C VAL A 95 27.92 18.13 -13.11
N ASP A 96 27.28 18.99 -13.92
CA ASP A 96 25.87 18.86 -14.28
C ASP A 96 25.65 17.60 -15.14
N PRO A 97 24.87 16.60 -14.67
CA PRO A 97 24.71 15.34 -15.40
C PRO A 97 23.82 15.43 -16.65
N GLU A 98 23.13 16.55 -16.89
CA GLU A 98 22.28 16.75 -18.07
C GLU A 98 22.42 18.19 -18.64
N PRO A 99 23.44 18.49 -19.47
CA PRO A 99 23.58 19.81 -20.08
C PRO A 99 22.39 20.14 -21.00
N GLU A 100 21.97 21.41 -21.04
CA GLU A 100 20.82 21.88 -21.86
C GLU A 100 20.97 21.57 -23.36
N LYS A 101 22.20 21.34 -23.84
CA LYS A 101 22.53 20.89 -25.20
C LYS A 101 23.63 19.82 -25.13
N GLN A 102 23.50 18.79 -25.96
CA GLN A 102 24.35 17.60 -25.98
C GLN A 102 25.83 17.88 -26.33
N ASP A 103 26.13 19.06 -26.89
CA ASP A 103 27.48 19.51 -27.30
C ASP A 103 28.04 20.67 -26.45
N SER A 104 27.44 20.99 -25.29
CA SER A 104 27.99 22.01 -24.39
C SER A 104 29.07 21.42 -23.47
N PRO A 105 30.15 22.15 -23.15
CA PRO A 105 31.14 21.69 -22.18
C PRO A 105 30.49 21.41 -20.82
N ASP A 106 31.02 20.40 -20.12
CA ASP A 106 30.60 19.98 -18.79
C ASP A 106 30.50 21.19 -17.84
N ARG A 107 29.27 21.52 -17.43
CA ARG A 107 29.02 22.65 -16.54
C ARG A 107 29.36 22.24 -15.12
N VAL A 108 30.43 22.82 -14.58
CA VAL A 108 30.75 22.70 -13.14
C VAL A 108 29.69 23.43 -12.31
N LEU A 109 29.09 22.72 -11.37
CA LEU A 109 28.11 23.24 -10.44
C LEU A 109 28.81 23.88 -9.23
N GLU A 110 28.34 25.07 -8.84
CA GLU A 110 28.69 25.66 -7.56
C GLU A 110 28.20 24.73 -6.44
N SER A 111 29.09 24.36 -5.51
CA SER A 111 28.83 23.34 -4.50
C SER A 111 29.35 23.72 -3.13
N TYR A 112 28.74 23.18 -2.09
CA TYR A 112 29.17 23.31 -0.69
C TYR A 112 29.34 21.92 -0.10
N LEU A 113 30.08 21.82 1.01
CA LEU A 113 30.28 20.58 1.73
C LEU A 113 29.62 20.70 3.11
N TRP A 114 28.64 19.83 3.37
CA TRP A 114 28.00 19.71 4.67
C TRP A 114 28.64 18.57 5.46
N VAL A 115 29.00 18.84 6.70
CA VAL A 115 29.48 17.83 7.64
C VAL A 115 28.70 17.94 8.94
N SER A 116 28.22 16.82 9.47
CA SER A 116 27.57 16.79 10.77
C SER A 116 27.83 15.48 11.49
N ALA A 117 27.92 15.54 12.81
CA ALA A 117 27.94 14.36 13.66
C ALA A 117 27.05 14.60 14.88
N ASP A 118 26.41 13.52 15.32
CA ASP A 118 25.65 13.55 16.56
C ASP A 118 26.59 13.36 17.74
N ILE A 119 26.33 14.08 18.82
CA ILE A 119 27.00 13.99 20.10
C ILE A 119 25.94 13.50 21.07
N LEU A 120 26.01 12.23 21.41
CA LEU A 120 25.03 11.59 22.28
C LEU A 120 25.20 12.04 23.74
N GLY A 121 26.38 12.62 24.05
CA GLY A 121 26.67 13.30 25.32
C GLY A 121 28.00 12.88 25.92
N MET A 122 28.26 13.38 27.12
CA MET A 122 29.41 12.99 27.94
C MET A 122 29.16 11.66 28.65
N VAL A 123 30.16 10.76 28.69
CA VAL A 123 30.08 9.47 29.40
C VAL A 123 30.58 9.65 30.83
N ASP A 124 29.80 9.19 31.82
CA ASP A 124 30.14 9.17 33.25
C ASP A 124 30.66 10.52 33.81
N SER A 125 30.15 11.65 33.30
CA SER A 125 30.64 12.99 33.66
C SER A 125 30.00 13.60 34.91
N GLY A 126 28.91 13.00 35.41
CA GLY A 126 28.10 13.56 36.49
C GLY A 126 27.44 14.90 36.13
N GLY A 127 27.04 15.08 34.86
CA GLY A 127 26.37 16.29 34.37
C GLY A 127 27.31 17.46 34.05
N LYS A 128 28.63 17.23 33.98
CA LYS A 128 29.60 18.27 33.61
C LYS A 128 29.62 18.51 32.10
N VAL A 129 29.76 19.79 31.73
CA VAL A 129 29.92 20.25 30.35
C VAL A 129 31.29 19.86 29.79
N GLY A 130 31.30 19.23 28.62
CA GLY A 130 32.49 18.97 27.81
C GLY A 130 32.62 19.92 26.62
N VAL A 131 33.66 19.73 25.82
CA VAL A 131 33.87 20.44 24.55
C VAL A 131 34.40 19.46 23.50
N VAL A 132 33.78 19.46 22.34
CA VAL A 132 34.27 18.77 21.14
C VAL A 132 34.49 19.79 20.03
N SER A 133 35.57 19.63 19.27
CA SER A 133 35.81 20.45 18.09
C SER A 133 35.70 19.62 16.83
N LEU A 134 35.01 20.17 15.84
CA LEU A 134 34.97 19.71 14.46
C LEU A 134 35.79 20.68 13.61
N SER A 135 36.84 20.21 12.94
CA SER A 135 37.63 21.03 12.03
C SER A 135 37.78 20.40 10.66
N LEU A 136 37.71 21.22 9.63
CA LEU A 136 38.20 20.92 8.29
C LEU A 136 39.48 21.71 8.03
N SER A 137 40.54 20.99 7.68
CA SER A 137 41.83 21.52 7.23
C SER A 137 42.18 20.98 5.84
N SER A 138 43.17 21.59 5.20
CA SER A 138 43.85 20.99 4.06
C SER A 138 45.34 21.02 4.36
N PRO A 139 46.09 19.91 4.28
CA PRO A 139 47.54 19.93 4.48
C PRO A 139 48.26 20.90 3.52
N GLU A 140 47.64 21.14 2.37
CA GLU A 140 48.10 22.02 1.30
C GLU A 140 47.74 23.51 1.55
N SER A 141 47.04 23.82 2.65
CA SER A 141 46.61 25.17 3.02
C SER A 141 46.87 25.44 4.50
N LYS A 142 47.44 26.61 4.83
CA LYS A 142 47.59 27.02 6.24
C LYS A 142 46.27 27.40 6.91
N ASP A 143 45.24 27.70 6.11
CA ASP A 143 43.91 28.04 6.62
C ASP A 143 43.15 26.79 7.05
N LYS A 144 42.44 26.87 8.18
CA LYS A 144 41.40 25.91 8.59
C LYS A 144 40.06 26.38 8.02
N PRO A 145 39.66 25.92 6.81
CA PRO A 145 38.51 26.47 6.10
C PRO A 145 37.19 26.34 6.87
N GLY A 146 37.08 25.39 7.81
CA GLY A 146 35.99 25.31 8.79
C GLY A 146 36.50 24.86 10.16
N LEU A 147 36.11 25.55 11.23
CA LEU A 147 36.31 25.11 12.61
C LEU A 147 35.05 25.45 13.39
N VAL A 148 34.46 24.45 14.01
CA VAL A 148 33.30 24.57 14.91
C VAL A 148 33.71 23.95 16.24
N GLN A 149 33.59 24.72 17.32
CA GLN A 149 33.72 24.20 18.67
C GLN A 149 32.34 24.19 19.30
N GLN A 150 31.96 23.04 19.84
CA GLN A 150 30.65 22.85 20.44
C GLN A 150 30.83 22.43 21.90
N ALA A 151 30.20 23.18 22.80
CA ALA A 151 30.04 22.73 24.19
C ALA A 151 29.10 21.53 24.21
N VAL A 152 29.50 20.48 24.92
CA VAL A 152 28.74 19.25 25.12
C VAL A 152 28.07 19.32 26.48
N THR A 153 26.79 19.69 26.55
CA THR A 153 26.09 19.89 27.83
C THR A 153 25.23 18.69 28.26
N GLY A 154 24.99 17.73 27.36
CA GLY A 154 24.23 16.51 27.64
C GLY A 154 25.09 15.39 28.23
N SER A 155 24.47 14.51 29.02
CA SER A 155 25.07 13.23 29.43
C SER A 155 24.58 12.13 28.51
N ALA A 156 25.47 11.25 28.04
CA ALA A 156 25.06 10.09 27.25
C ALA A 156 24.21 9.15 28.10
N VAL A 157 23.13 8.60 27.54
CA VAL A 157 22.32 7.63 28.27
C VAL A 157 23.05 6.27 28.31
N PRO A 158 22.98 5.53 29.44
CA PRO A 158 23.69 4.24 29.61
C PRO A 158 23.45 3.19 28.53
N GLU A 159 22.35 3.31 27.79
CA GLU A 159 21.93 2.42 26.70
C GLU A 159 22.70 2.70 25.40
N ASP A 160 23.23 3.91 25.21
CA ASP A 160 23.95 4.29 23.99
C ASP A 160 25.44 3.89 24.00
N TYR A 161 25.97 3.50 25.17
CA TYR A 161 27.36 3.08 25.38
C TYR A 161 27.51 1.68 26.03
N VAL A 162 26.54 0.78 25.84
CA VAL A 162 26.61 -0.58 26.40
C VAL A 162 27.81 -1.33 25.82
N ARG A 163 28.73 -1.80 26.68
CA ARG A 163 29.88 -2.60 26.23
C ARG A 163 29.52 -4.08 26.30
N VAL A 164 29.56 -4.75 25.14
CA VAL A 164 29.23 -6.18 25.00
C VAL A 164 30.43 -6.94 24.47
N LYS A 165 30.74 -8.09 25.07
CA LYS A 165 31.77 -9.02 24.59
C LYS A 165 31.18 -10.38 24.23
N GLY A 166 31.33 -10.75 22.97
CA GLY A 166 30.97 -12.08 22.47
C GLY A 166 31.96 -13.15 22.89
N THR A 167 31.44 -14.29 23.32
CA THR A 167 32.19 -15.52 23.58
C THR A 167 31.45 -16.69 22.96
N ALA A 168 32.15 -17.53 22.21
CA ALA A 168 31.56 -18.71 21.59
C ALA A 168 32.56 -19.87 21.50
N GLN A 169 32.04 -21.08 21.35
CA GLN A 169 32.84 -22.30 21.32
C GLN A 169 33.33 -22.61 19.91
N ARG A 170 34.56 -23.16 19.80
CA ARG A 170 35.18 -23.69 18.57
C ARG A 170 35.02 -22.80 17.31
N PRO A 171 35.50 -21.54 17.33
CA PRO A 171 35.47 -20.68 16.15
C PRO A 171 36.29 -21.28 15.00
N HIS A 172 35.80 -21.18 13.77
CA HIS A 172 36.44 -21.76 12.59
C HIS A 172 37.24 -20.73 11.79
N ASN A 173 38.53 -20.97 11.57
CA ASN A 173 39.40 -20.16 10.71
C ASN A 173 39.37 -18.65 11.04
N GLY A 174 39.48 -18.31 12.33
CA GLY A 174 39.48 -16.91 12.77
C GLY A 174 38.11 -16.21 12.73
N ARG A 175 37.03 -16.91 12.35
CA ARG A 175 35.64 -16.43 12.45
C ARG A 175 35.15 -16.51 13.89
N THR A 176 35.67 -15.60 14.73
CA THR A 176 35.41 -15.55 16.18
C THR A 176 34.05 -14.92 16.50
N ALA A 177 33.61 -15.04 17.75
CA ALA A 177 32.34 -14.46 18.22
C ALA A 177 32.27 -12.93 18.07
N ALA A 178 33.41 -12.24 17.97
CA ALA A 178 33.46 -10.80 17.75
C ALA A 178 32.85 -10.38 16.39
N ARG A 179 32.90 -11.27 15.38
CA ARG A 179 32.31 -11.04 14.05
C ARG A 179 30.79 -11.22 13.97
N ALA A 180 30.17 -11.62 15.07
CA ALA A 180 28.71 -11.60 15.19
C ALA A 180 28.22 -10.36 15.96
N LEU A 181 29.13 -9.42 16.21
CA LEU A 181 29.01 -8.23 17.05
C LEU A 181 29.90 -7.11 16.51
N ASP A 182 30.15 -7.09 15.20
CA ASP A 182 30.92 -6.01 14.58
C ASP A 182 30.01 -5.06 13.77
N GLY A 183 28.76 -5.45 13.53
CA GLY A 183 27.74 -4.66 12.86
C GLY A 183 27.80 -4.80 11.34
N ASP A 184 28.69 -5.65 10.83
CA ASP A 184 28.85 -5.88 9.40
C ASP A 184 28.10 -7.16 8.99
N PRO A 185 26.98 -7.08 8.26
CA PRO A 185 26.25 -8.27 7.82
C PRO A 185 27.06 -9.15 6.84
N ARG A 186 28.22 -8.70 6.36
CA ARG A 186 29.14 -9.43 5.48
C ARG A 186 30.16 -10.26 6.26
N THR A 187 30.42 -9.93 7.53
CA THR A 187 31.25 -10.75 8.41
C THR A 187 30.39 -11.84 9.05
N GLU A 188 31.04 -12.84 9.63
CA GLU A 188 30.34 -13.95 10.26
C GLU A 188 31.21 -14.63 11.32
N TRP A 189 30.55 -14.99 12.41
CA TRP A 189 31.00 -16.04 13.31
C TRP A 189 30.56 -17.40 12.78
N VAL A 190 31.43 -18.41 12.89
CA VAL A 190 31.10 -19.81 12.55
C VAL A 190 31.75 -20.73 13.57
N SER A 191 30.96 -21.59 14.21
CA SER A 191 31.45 -22.67 15.07
C SER A 191 31.56 -23.99 14.29
N VAL A 192 32.58 -24.80 14.52
CA VAL A 192 32.69 -26.14 13.91
C VAL A 192 32.87 -27.23 14.97
N PHE A 193 31.98 -28.22 14.95
CA PHE A 193 31.99 -29.34 15.89
C PHE A 193 32.17 -30.70 15.19
N PRO A 194 32.93 -31.65 15.76
CA PRO A 194 33.03 -33.02 15.25
C PRO A 194 31.66 -33.68 15.08
N LYS A 195 31.55 -34.64 14.17
CA LYS A 195 30.33 -35.47 14.03
C LYS A 195 30.10 -36.25 15.34
N GLY A 196 28.88 -36.24 15.88
CA GLY A 196 28.55 -36.85 17.18
C GLY A 196 28.86 -35.97 18.40
N TYR A 197 28.97 -34.66 18.22
CA TYR A 197 29.15 -33.73 19.35
C TYR A 197 27.83 -33.52 20.09
N ASP A 198 27.76 -33.99 21.34
CA ASP A 198 26.52 -34.02 22.13
C ASP A 198 26.10 -32.65 22.71
N LYS A 199 26.96 -31.63 22.67
CA LYS A 199 26.61 -30.28 23.17
C LYS A 199 26.11 -29.40 22.02
N LYS A 200 25.01 -28.70 22.25
CA LYS A 200 24.44 -27.77 21.27
C LYS A 200 25.36 -26.55 21.08
N PRO A 201 25.60 -26.09 19.84
CA PRO A 201 26.39 -24.89 19.56
C PRO A 201 25.75 -23.64 20.19
N SER A 202 26.56 -22.71 20.68
CA SER A 202 26.05 -21.48 21.29
C SER A 202 27.01 -20.29 21.18
N ILE A 203 26.42 -19.10 21.19
CA ILE A 203 27.10 -17.80 21.31
C ILE A 203 26.55 -17.05 22.51
N GLN A 204 27.44 -16.46 23.29
CA GLN A 204 27.15 -15.77 24.54
C GLN A 204 27.63 -14.33 24.46
N LEU A 205 26.76 -13.41 24.87
CA LEU A 205 26.99 -11.98 24.99
C LEU A 205 27.20 -11.64 26.45
N ASN A 206 28.35 -11.08 26.81
CA ASN A 206 28.67 -10.65 28.16
C ASN A 206 28.62 -9.13 28.23
N PHE A 207 27.80 -8.59 29.13
CA PHE A 207 27.75 -7.16 29.40
C PHE A 207 28.83 -6.79 30.41
N ASP A 208 29.35 -5.56 30.32
CA ASP A 208 30.28 -5.00 31.31
C ASP A 208 29.59 -4.65 32.64
N GLN A 209 28.32 -4.26 32.57
CA GLN A 209 27.42 -4.04 33.69
C GLN A 209 26.09 -4.78 33.46
N PRO A 210 25.35 -5.20 34.51
CA PRO A 210 24.04 -5.84 34.35
C PRO A 210 23.06 -4.96 33.54
N ARG A 211 22.39 -5.54 32.54
CA ARG A 211 21.47 -4.81 31.64
C ARG A 211 20.08 -5.41 31.63
N LYS A 212 19.06 -4.56 31.54
CA LYS A 212 17.67 -4.97 31.40
C LYS A 212 17.34 -5.25 29.93
N VAL A 213 17.07 -6.49 29.59
CA VAL A 213 16.81 -6.98 28.22
C VAL A 213 15.41 -7.61 28.13
N ASP A 214 14.78 -7.51 26.98
CA ASP A 214 13.44 -8.07 26.71
C ASP A 214 13.39 -8.93 25.42
N GLY A 215 14.55 -9.25 24.85
CA GLY A 215 14.61 -10.09 23.65
C GLY A 215 16.01 -10.26 23.08
N LEU A 216 16.08 -10.90 21.90
CA LEU A 216 17.31 -11.11 21.13
C LEU A 216 16.98 -11.18 19.63
N ARG A 217 17.87 -10.62 18.81
CA ARG A 217 17.87 -10.70 17.35
C ARG A 217 19.06 -11.52 16.85
N TYR A 218 18.85 -12.24 15.77
CA TYR A 218 19.82 -13.13 15.12
C TYR A 218 19.74 -12.92 13.61
N LEU A 219 20.84 -12.46 13.00
CA LEU A 219 20.99 -12.38 11.55
C LEU A 219 21.77 -13.61 11.05
N PRO A 220 21.15 -14.48 10.24
CA PRO A 220 21.85 -15.57 9.57
C PRO A 220 22.93 -15.04 8.62
N ARG A 221 23.87 -15.90 8.21
CA ARG A 221 24.91 -15.52 7.25
C ARG A 221 24.34 -15.12 5.89
N GLN A 222 24.86 -14.04 5.28
CA GLN A 222 24.27 -13.43 4.07
C GLN A 222 24.83 -13.96 2.73
N GLY A 223 25.95 -14.69 2.73
CA GLY A 223 26.65 -15.16 1.51
C GLY A 223 26.03 -16.37 0.77
N GLY A 224 24.71 -16.59 0.87
CA GLY A 224 23.97 -17.67 0.18
C GLY A 224 24.17 -19.10 0.72
N LEU A 225 25.22 -19.35 1.51
CA LEU A 225 25.41 -20.62 2.20
C LEU A 225 24.39 -20.77 3.34
N LYS A 226 23.65 -21.88 3.34
CA LYS A 226 22.66 -22.19 4.39
C LYS A 226 23.24 -22.97 5.58
N ASN A 227 24.47 -23.46 5.47
CA ASN A 227 25.10 -24.25 6.52
C ASN A 227 25.34 -23.41 7.79
N GLY A 228 24.88 -23.91 8.94
CA GLY A 228 25.01 -23.25 10.24
C GLY A 228 23.85 -22.33 10.62
N GLN A 229 22.81 -22.21 9.78
CA GLN A 229 21.61 -21.44 10.11
C GLN A 229 20.81 -22.11 11.22
N VAL A 230 20.44 -21.35 12.25
CA VAL A 230 19.60 -21.82 13.35
C VAL A 230 18.14 -21.86 12.91
N TYR A 231 17.47 -22.99 13.09
CA TYR A 231 16.03 -23.10 12.83
C TYR A 231 15.24 -23.60 14.04
N ARG A 232 15.87 -24.26 15.01
CA ARG A 232 15.30 -24.42 16.36
C ARG A 232 16.27 -23.84 17.38
N TYR A 233 15.77 -23.00 18.29
CA TYR A 233 16.62 -22.24 19.21
C TYR A 233 16.17 -22.37 20.66
N GLU A 234 17.12 -22.06 21.55
CA GLU A 234 16.91 -21.81 22.97
C GLU A 234 17.71 -20.58 23.37
N ILE A 235 17.10 -19.67 24.14
CA ILE A 235 17.75 -18.48 24.67
C ILE A 235 17.82 -18.61 26.19
N GLN A 236 19.03 -18.46 26.72
CA GLN A 236 19.31 -18.49 28.14
C GLN A 236 19.91 -17.17 28.62
N ILE A 237 19.67 -16.81 29.87
CA ILE A 237 20.26 -15.63 30.51
C ILE A 237 20.97 -16.01 31.80
N ARG A 238 21.92 -15.17 32.22
CA ARG A 238 22.59 -15.25 33.52
C ARG A 238 22.52 -13.88 34.19
N ARG A 239 22.00 -13.85 35.41
CA ARG A 239 21.90 -12.64 36.23
C ARG A 239 23.24 -12.30 36.88
N GLU A 240 23.35 -11.08 37.39
CA GLU A 240 24.49 -10.68 38.22
C GLU A 240 24.59 -11.58 39.46
N ASN A 241 25.81 -11.95 39.86
CA ASN A 241 26.07 -12.79 41.03
C ASN A 241 25.43 -14.20 41.02
N ASN A 242 24.89 -14.65 39.87
CA ASN A 242 24.42 -16.02 39.69
C ASN A 242 25.35 -16.78 38.72
N ALA A 243 25.79 -17.97 39.11
CA ALA A 243 26.64 -18.81 38.27
C ALA A 243 25.86 -19.60 37.20
N SER A 244 24.55 -19.81 37.42
CA SER A 244 23.68 -20.64 36.57
C SER A 244 22.96 -19.84 35.47
N TYR A 245 22.66 -20.51 34.36
CA TYR A 245 21.85 -19.98 33.26
C TYR A 245 20.40 -20.45 33.39
N GLU A 246 19.45 -19.55 33.12
CA GLU A 246 18.02 -19.85 33.06
C GLU A 246 17.48 -19.67 31.62
N THR A 247 16.63 -20.59 31.16
CA THR A 247 16.01 -20.53 29.83
C THR A 247 14.82 -19.58 29.86
N VAL A 248 14.81 -18.60 28.95
CA VAL A 248 13.77 -17.56 28.86
C VAL A 248 12.97 -17.58 27.57
N ALA A 249 13.45 -18.27 26.53
CA ALA A 249 12.68 -18.50 25.32
C ALA A 249 13.17 -19.75 24.57
N THR A 250 12.25 -20.43 23.92
CA THR A 250 12.50 -21.49 22.93
C THR A 250 11.60 -21.28 21.73
N GLY A 251 11.95 -21.85 20.58
CA GLY A 251 11.09 -21.75 19.40
C GLY A 251 11.77 -22.21 18.13
N GLU A 252 11.08 -21.98 17.02
CA GLU A 252 11.52 -22.32 15.67
C GLU A 252 11.49 -21.11 14.74
N TRP A 253 12.44 -21.03 13.83
CA TRP A 253 12.55 -19.99 12.82
C TRP A 253 12.55 -20.60 11.41
N ASP A 254 11.90 -19.92 10.47
CA ASP A 254 11.95 -20.27 9.05
C ASP A 254 13.38 -20.19 8.51
N GLN A 255 13.73 -21.14 7.64
CA GLN A 255 15.03 -21.16 6.97
C GLN A 255 15.11 -20.05 5.92
N GLY A 256 16.14 -19.21 6.01
CA GLY A 256 16.35 -18.10 5.09
C GLY A 256 17.36 -17.08 5.63
N PRO A 257 17.81 -16.13 4.80
CA PRO A 257 18.79 -15.11 5.21
C PRO A 257 18.18 -13.99 6.07
N GLU A 258 16.84 -13.90 6.15
CA GLU A 258 16.14 -12.84 6.88
C GLU A 258 16.47 -12.85 8.38
N GLU A 259 16.60 -11.66 8.97
CA GLU A 259 16.80 -11.48 10.41
C GLU A 259 15.67 -12.13 11.22
N LYS A 260 16.04 -12.78 12.33
CA LYS A 260 15.13 -13.44 13.26
C LYS A 260 15.10 -12.68 14.58
N SER A 261 13.94 -12.54 15.19
CA SER A 261 13.77 -11.84 16.46
C SER A 261 12.92 -12.63 17.44
N VAL A 262 13.26 -12.54 18.72
CA VAL A 262 12.49 -13.12 19.83
C VAL A 262 12.34 -12.07 20.92
N ARG A 263 11.11 -11.86 21.39
CA ARG A 263 10.79 -11.08 22.59
C ARG A 263 10.45 -12.03 23.73
N PHE A 264 10.85 -11.67 24.94
CA PHE A 264 10.56 -12.41 26.16
C PHE A 264 9.20 -11.98 26.72
N GLU A 265 8.55 -12.87 27.48
CA GLU A 265 7.28 -12.57 28.15
C GLU A 265 7.43 -11.42 29.17
N SER A 266 8.61 -11.28 29.76
CA SER A 266 8.96 -10.18 30.65
C SER A 266 10.42 -9.78 30.50
N ALA A 267 10.75 -8.55 30.89
CA ALA A 267 12.12 -8.07 30.84
C ALA A 267 12.98 -8.58 32.00
N HIS A 268 14.24 -8.91 31.71
CA HIS A 268 15.19 -9.46 32.68
C HIS A 268 16.44 -8.60 32.82
N THR A 269 16.92 -8.37 34.05
CA THR A 269 18.25 -7.78 34.29
C THR A 269 19.31 -8.87 34.28
N VAL A 270 20.27 -8.79 33.35
CA VAL A 270 21.20 -9.88 33.02
C VAL A 270 22.65 -9.39 32.92
N GLN A 271 23.59 -10.20 33.41
CA GLN A 271 25.03 -10.04 33.16
C GLN A 271 25.43 -10.67 31.82
N SER A 272 24.69 -11.67 31.36
CA SER A 272 24.95 -12.34 30.09
C SER A 272 23.69 -12.95 29.49
N ILE A 273 23.63 -13.01 28.16
CA ILE A 273 22.60 -13.70 27.39
C ILE A 273 23.28 -14.65 26.39
N ARG A 274 22.69 -15.82 26.15
CA ARG A 274 23.23 -16.88 25.32
C ARG A 274 22.16 -17.40 24.36
N LEU A 275 22.48 -17.42 23.06
CA LEU A 275 21.70 -18.09 22.03
C LEU A 275 22.29 -19.49 21.79
N ILE A 276 21.44 -20.51 21.87
CA ILE A 276 21.76 -21.91 21.64
C ILE A 276 21.04 -22.35 20.36
N GLY A 277 21.80 -22.81 19.37
CA GLY A 277 21.25 -23.47 18.19
C GLY A 277 20.87 -24.91 18.55
N VAL A 278 19.61 -25.12 18.92
CA VAL A 278 19.10 -26.46 19.27
C VAL A 278 19.17 -27.38 18.06
N ASP A 279 18.73 -26.88 16.91
CA ASP A 279 18.97 -27.51 15.63
C ASP A 279 19.41 -26.46 14.61
N THR A 280 20.48 -26.81 13.88
CA THR A 280 21.07 -25.98 12.84
C THR A 280 21.09 -26.73 11.51
N LYS A 281 21.02 -25.99 10.40
CA LYS A 281 21.09 -26.59 9.07
C LYS A 281 22.48 -27.18 8.84
N ALA A 282 22.56 -28.50 8.75
CA ALA A 282 23.78 -29.22 8.40
C ALA A 282 23.93 -29.40 6.88
N ASP A 283 25.18 -29.47 6.42
CA ASP A 283 25.54 -30.03 5.12
C ASP A 283 25.52 -31.58 5.22
N PRO A 284 24.95 -32.31 4.23
CA PRO A 284 24.94 -33.78 4.21
C PRO A 284 26.33 -34.44 4.42
N ASN A 285 27.42 -33.73 4.12
CA ASN A 285 28.79 -34.24 4.17
C ASN A 285 29.70 -33.56 5.22
N GLN A 286 29.20 -32.74 6.15
CA GLN A 286 30.07 -32.03 7.12
C GLN A 286 29.52 -31.90 8.57
N HIS A 287 30.45 -31.50 9.44
CA HIS A 287 30.34 -31.09 10.85
C HIS A 287 29.06 -30.32 11.25
N VAL A 288 28.59 -30.53 12.50
CA VAL A 288 27.55 -29.67 13.12
C VAL A 288 28.16 -28.28 13.30
N CYS A 289 27.50 -27.25 12.76
CA CYS A 289 27.95 -25.87 12.88
C CYS A 289 26.78 -24.94 13.20
N MET A 290 27.11 -23.77 13.76
CA MET A 290 26.22 -22.64 13.95
C MET A 290 26.96 -21.41 13.42
N SER A 291 26.25 -20.54 12.74
CA SER A 291 26.79 -19.30 12.19
C SER A 291 25.88 -18.13 12.48
N ALA A 292 26.45 -16.96 12.68
CA ALA A 292 25.71 -15.70 12.77
C ALA A 292 26.51 -14.61 12.06
N SER A 293 25.83 -13.79 11.26
CA SER A 293 26.39 -12.51 10.83
C SER A 293 26.24 -11.48 11.95
N GLU A 294 25.09 -11.43 12.64
CA GLU A 294 24.92 -10.55 13.80
C GLU A 294 24.04 -11.23 14.88
N VAL A 295 24.32 -10.93 16.16
CA VAL A 295 23.49 -11.33 17.30
C VAL A 295 23.35 -10.14 18.26
N THR A 296 22.14 -9.60 18.39
CA THR A 296 21.93 -8.36 19.16
C THR A 296 20.89 -8.56 20.27
N PRO A 297 21.15 -8.16 21.52
CA PRO A 297 20.10 -8.13 22.55
C PRO A 297 19.05 -7.05 22.25
N SER A 298 17.81 -7.29 22.66
CA SER A 298 16.74 -6.26 22.67
C SER A 298 16.60 -5.69 24.08
N TYR A 299 16.44 -4.38 24.18
CA TYR A 299 16.33 -3.66 25.45
C TYR A 299 14.91 -3.18 25.69
N VAL A 300 14.54 -3.06 26.97
CA VAL A 300 13.22 -2.58 27.39
C VAL A 300 13.02 -1.14 26.92
N MET A 301 12.02 -0.92 26.08
CA MET A 301 11.56 0.43 25.77
C MET A 301 10.88 1.03 27.02
N PRO A 302 11.31 2.19 27.54
CA PRO A 302 10.58 2.87 28.59
C PRO A 302 9.30 3.46 28.01
N GLY A 303 8.16 2.80 28.26
CA GLY A 303 6.82 3.39 28.16
C GLY A 303 6.30 3.71 26.75
N SER A 304 4.99 3.54 26.60
CA SER A 304 4.17 4.04 25.50
C SER A 304 4.02 5.58 25.52
N GLY A 305 5.12 6.28 25.70
CA GLY A 305 5.24 7.69 25.39
C GLY A 305 6.36 7.78 24.39
N ILE A 306 6.11 8.48 23.28
CA ILE A 306 7.09 9.04 22.36
C ILE A 306 8.46 9.03 23.03
N SER A 307 9.42 8.29 22.43
CA SER A 307 10.83 8.50 22.72
C SER A 307 11.06 9.99 22.48
N GLN A 308 10.96 10.79 23.54
CA GLN A 308 11.64 12.06 23.59
C GLN A 308 13.07 11.64 23.30
N THR A 309 13.58 12.00 22.11
CA THR A 309 15.03 12.16 21.94
C THR A 309 15.47 12.81 23.23
N SER A 310 16.23 12.07 24.04
CA SER A 310 16.64 12.58 25.34
C SER A 310 17.22 13.96 25.09
N GLU A 311 16.89 14.94 25.92
CA GLU A 311 17.37 16.33 25.83
C GLU A 311 18.92 16.44 25.83
N SER A 312 19.64 15.31 25.78
CA SER A 312 21.08 15.12 25.77
C SER A 312 21.74 15.03 24.38
N GLU A 313 21.02 14.70 23.30
CA GLU A 313 21.64 14.56 21.97
C GLU A 313 21.88 15.94 21.33
N GLN A 314 23.15 16.28 21.13
CA GLN A 314 23.56 17.55 20.52
C GLN A 314 24.17 17.29 19.16
N ARG A 315 23.97 18.18 18.20
CA ARG A 315 24.61 18.05 16.89
C ARG A 315 25.74 19.04 16.77
N VAL A 316 26.91 18.55 16.38
CA VAL A 316 27.95 19.42 15.82
C VAL A 316 27.87 19.33 14.31
N SER A 317 27.73 20.48 13.67
CA SER A 317 27.73 20.57 12.21
C SER A 317 28.63 21.70 11.75
N ALA A 318 29.21 21.52 10.57
CA ALA A 318 30.01 22.51 9.90
C ALA A 318 29.64 22.50 8.42
N ILE A 319 29.46 23.69 7.88
CA ILE A 319 29.41 23.90 6.45
C ILE A 319 30.77 24.43 5.98
N LEU A 320 31.31 23.84 4.94
CA LEU A 320 32.36 24.44 4.15
C LEU A 320 31.68 25.12 2.95
N PRO A 321 31.50 26.46 3.01
CA PRO A 321 30.69 27.17 2.04
C PRO A 321 31.37 27.24 0.68
N SER A 322 30.57 27.47 -0.36
CA SER A 322 31.03 27.33 -1.74
C SER A 322 32.21 28.23 -2.11
N GLN A 323 32.22 29.46 -1.59
CA GLN A 323 33.33 30.42 -1.81
C GLN A 323 34.69 29.90 -1.32
N LYS A 324 34.69 29.02 -0.32
CA LYS A 324 35.90 28.37 0.20
C LYS A 324 36.15 27.03 -0.48
N LEU A 325 35.11 26.21 -0.67
CA LEU A 325 35.22 24.87 -1.27
C LEU A 325 35.80 24.93 -2.70
N SER A 326 35.38 25.90 -3.50
CA SER A 326 35.85 26.08 -4.88
C SER A 326 37.37 26.27 -4.99
N LYS A 327 38.03 26.82 -3.96
CA LYS A 327 39.49 27.01 -3.88
C LYS A 327 40.25 25.74 -3.47
N LEU A 328 39.52 24.69 -3.14
CA LEU A 328 40.01 23.42 -2.58
C LEU A 328 39.72 22.22 -3.51
N HIS A 329 39.15 22.45 -4.70
CA HIS A 329 38.96 21.40 -5.70
C HIS A 329 40.30 20.77 -6.10
N GLY A 330 40.35 19.44 -6.10
CA GLY A 330 41.54 18.64 -6.39
C GLY A 330 42.54 18.52 -5.24
N LYS A 331 42.31 19.21 -4.11
CA LYS A 331 43.19 19.17 -2.92
C LYS A 331 42.70 18.14 -1.91
N VAL A 332 43.62 17.67 -1.07
CA VAL A 332 43.28 16.83 0.10
C VAL A 332 42.68 17.69 1.20
N LEU A 333 41.51 17.30 1.70
CA LEU A 333 40.89 17.82 2.91
C LEU A 333 41.02 16.79 4.04
N GLU A 334 41.20 17.29 5.25
CA GLU A 334 41.20 16.53 6.49
C GLU A 334 40.03 16.98 7.35
N LEU A 335 39.16 16.03 7.69
CA LEU A 335 38.08 16.19 8.64
C LEU A 335 38.50 15.62 9.99
N THR A 336 38.52 16.45 11.02
CA THR A 336 38.99 16.08 12.36
C THR A 336 37.93 16.36 13.43
N PHE A 337 37.66 15.36 14.25
CA PHE A 337 36.95 15.49 15.52
C PHE A 337 37.96 15.35 16.67
N GLN A 338 37.88 16.24 17.66
CA GLN A 338 38.75 16.19 18.83
C GLN A 338 37.97 16.43 20.11
N ASN A 339 38.18 15.56 21.12
CA ASN A 339 37.66 15.74 22.46
C ASN A 339 38.60 16.61 23.29
N HIS A 340 38.17 17.82 23.66
CA HIS A 340 38.91 18.72 24.54
C HIS A 340 38.51 18.58 26.02
N SER A 341 37.58 17.67 26.31
CA SER A 341 37.02 17.46 27.65
C SER A 341 37.90 16.60 28.54
N LYS A 342 37.66 16.68 29.85
CA LYS A 342 38.29 15.81 30.86
C LYS A 342 37.60 14.44 31.02
N HIS A 343 36.46 14.24 30.37
CA HIS A 343 35.67 13.01 30.40
C HIS A 343 35.49 12.48 28.97
N PRO A 344 35.28 11.16 28.78
CA PRO A 344 34.96 10.62 27.46
C PRO A 344 33.67 11.21 26.91
N LEU A 345 33.58 11.36 25.59
CA LEU A 345 32.33 11.73 24.90
C LEU A 345 31.90 10.61 23.97
N LEU A 346 30.60 10.55 23.71
CA LEU A 346 30.02 9.61 22.77
C LEU A 346 29.58 10.34 21.50
N LEU A 347 30.20 9.98 20.38
CA LEU A 347 29.90 10.48 19.05
C LEU A 347 29.02 9.44 18.32
N GLY A 348 27.89 9.88 17.77
CA GLY A 348 27.03 9.09 16.91
C GLY A 348 27.51 9.07 15.45
N PRO A 349 26.61 8.74 14.50
CA PRO A 349 26.95 8.68 13.07
C PRO A 349 27.49 10.01 12.52
N ILE A 350 28.49 9.91 11.63
CA ILE A 350 29.10 11.05 10.93
C ILE A 350 28.59 11.10 9.49
N TYR A 351 28.08 12.26 9.11
CA TYR A 351 27.56 12.55 7.78
C TYR A 351 28.46 13.60 7.11
N CYS A 352 28.88 13.35 5.87
CA CYS A 352 29.73 14.26 5.11
C CYS A 352 29.33 14.21 3.64
N SER A 353 28.94 15.33 3.03
CA SER A 353 28.54 15.33 1.61
C SER A 353 28.64 16.66 0.90
N GLN A 354 29.01 16.56 -0.36
CA GLN A 354 29.09 17.68 -1.29
C GLN A 354 27.80 17.79 -2.09
N LEU A 355 27.19 18.97 -2.08
CA LEU A 355 25.91 19.24 -2.74
C LEU A 355 25.99 20.53 -3.57
N PRO A 356 25.24 20.64 -4.67
CA PRO A 356 25.17 21.88 -5.41
C PRO A 356 24.38 22.94 -4.63
N VAL A 357 24.84 24.18 -4.70
CA VAL A 357 24.16 25.36 -4.15
C VAL A 357 22.79 25.53 -4.80
N THR A 358 22.74 25.46 -6.12
CA THR A 358 21.49 25.55 -6.88
C THR A 358 21.04 24.15 -7.32
N PRO A 359 19.86 23.68 -6.90
CA PRO A 359 19.33 22.42 -7.38
C PRO A 359 18.99 22.46 -8.89
N PRO A 360 19.29 21.40 -9.67
CA PRO A 360 18.92 21.26 -11.07
C PRO A 360 17.40 21.11 -11.22
N LYS A 361 16.83 21.92 -12.11
CA LYS A 361 15.39 22.11 -12.29
C LYS A 361 14.61 20.85 -12.72
N ARG A 362 15.21 19.94 -13.49
CA ARG A 362 14.52 18.76 -14.09
C ARG A 362 14.42 17.53 -13.19
N LYS A 363 15.12 17.50 -12.04
CA LYS A 363 15.17 16.33 -11.17
C LYS A 363 14.02 16.24 -10.15
N TYR A 364 13.20 17.28 -10.00
CA TYR A 364 11.98 17.17 -9.20
C TYR A 364 10.95 16.31 -9.89
N ARG A 365 10.72 15.13 -9.32
CA ARG A 365 9.54 14.31 -9.59
C ARG A 365 8.83 14.14 -8.26
N PRO A 366 7.51 14.43 -8.17
CA PRO A 366 6.71 14.28 -6.95
C PRO A 366 6.47 12.79 -6.60
N ARG A 367 7.49 11.94 -6.71
CA ARG A 367 7.46 10.48 -6.52
C ARG A 367 8.42 9.96 -5.46
N HIS A 368 9.25 10.82 -4.85
CA HIS A 368 10.25 10.42 -3.87
C HIS A 368 10.05 11.14 -2.53
N SER A 369 10.24 10.42 -1.42
CA SER A 369 10.22 10.91 -0.02
C SER A 369 11.24 12.01 0.29
N GLU A 370 11.82 12.63 -0.74
CA GLU A 370 12.96 13.54 -0.74
C GLU A 370 12.54 15.01 -0.82
N PHE A 371 11.25 15.31 -0.77
CA PHE A 371 10.75 16.68 -0.84
C PHE A 371 9.59 16.90 0.12
N THR A 372 9.67 17.98 0.90
CA THR A 372 8.54 18.54 1.62
C THR A 372 8.05 19.78 0.87
N ASP A 373 6.84 19.69 0.31
CA ASP A 373 6.13 20.83 -0.26
C ASP A 373 5.44 21.65 0.86
N LEU A 374 5.74 22.94 0.96
CA LEU A 374 5.16 23.87 1.92
C LEU A 374 4.24 24.83 1.16
N ASN A 375 3.13 24.28 0.67
CA ASN A 375 2.27 24.89 -0.34
C ASN A 375 1.69 26.24 0.10
N ALA A 376 1.24 26.35 1.35
CA ALA A 376 0.63 27.56 1.88
C ALA A 376 1.57 28.78 1.85
N ILE A 377 2.90 28.56 1.93
CA ILE A 377 3.90 29.63 1.83
C ILE A 377 4.61 29.67 0.48
N GLY A 378 4.40 28.69 -0.40
CA GLY A 378 4.99 28.63 -1.74
C GLY A 378 6.43 28.14 -1.78
N MET A 379 6.84 27.28 -0.86
CA MET A 379 8.21 26.76 -0.79
C MET A 379 8.20 25.24 -1.02
N VAL A 380 9.17 24.72 -1.76
CA VAL A 380 9.48 23.28 -1.77
C VAL A 380 10.88 23.13 -1.21
N ALA A 381 11.02 22.32 -0.18
CA ALA A 381 12.30 21.98 0.40
C ALA A 381 12.64 20.53 0.08
N ARG A 382 13.87 20.27 -0.35
CA ARG A 382 14.40 18.92 -0.44
C ARG A 382 14.69 18.43 0.96
N THR A 383 13.94 17.42 1.41
CA THR A 383 14.34 16.60 2.54
C THR A 383 15.42 15.66 2.01
N CYS A 384 16.47 15.39 2.78
CA CYS A 384 17.47 14.37 2.40
C CYS A 384 17.19 13.10 3.23
N PRO A 385 16.08 12.39 2.93
CA PRO A 385 15.54 11.32 3.77
C PRO A 385 16.49 10.12 3.76
N ARG A 386 17.02 9.73 2.59
CA ARG A 386 17.93 8.59 2.43
C ARG A 386 19.18 8.77 3.27
N GLU A 387 19.51 10.02 3.49
CA GLU A 387 20.71 10.46 4.17
C GLU A 387 20.41 10.88 5.62
N GLN A 388 19.13 10.86 6.01
CA GLN A 388 18.58 11.24 7.32
C GLN A 388 19.08 12.58 7.83
N TRP A 389 19.17 13.58 6.94
CA TRP A 389 19.72 14.86 7.33
C TRP A 389 18.74 15.71 8.14
N PRO A 390 19.20 16.33 9.22
CA PRO A 390 18.44 17.29 10.01
C PRO A 390 18.34 18.67 9.36
N VAL A 391 18.51 18.77 8.05
CA VAL A 391 18.45 20.02 7.30
C VAL A 391 17.64 19.80 6.04
N ALA A 392 16.95 20.85 5.59
CA ALA A 392 16.19 20.83 4.35
C ALA A 392 16.71 21.92 3.41
N GLN A 393 17.07 21.57 2.17
CA GLN A 393 17.56 22.55 1.20
C GLN A 393 16.38 23.16 0.43
N VAL A 394 16.28 24.49 0.36
CA VAL A 394 15.24 25.17 -0.43
C VAL A 394 15.42 24.82 -1.89
N PHE A 395 14.47 24.06 -2.44
CA PHE A 395 14.52 23.55 -3.80
C PHE A 395 13.82 24.47 -4.80
N ARG A 396 12.65 25.00 -4.42
CA ARG A 396 11.83 25.88 -5.27
C ARG A 396 11.09 26.90 -4.43
N ILE A 397 10.95 28.10 -4.99
CA ILE A 397 10.08 29.16 -4.48
C ILE A 397 9.06 29.47 -5.59
N GLU A 398 7.78 29.49 -5.24
CA GLU A 398 6.68 29.91 -6.12
C GLU A 398 6.44 31.41 -5.97
N GLU A 399 6.51 32.12 -7.09
CA GLU A 399 6.35 33.57 -7.15
C GLU A 399 4.93 34.01 -6.77
N GLY A 400 4.81 35.15 -6.10
CA GLY A 400 3.53 35.71 -5.65
C GLY A 400 3.04 35.18 -4.29
N LEU A 401 3.62 34.09 -3.79
CA LEU A 401 3.31 33.49 -2.48
C LEU A 401 4.19 34.02 -1.34
N PRO A 402 3.82 33.83 -0.06
CA PRO A 402 4.51 34.39 1.10
C PRO A 402 6.04 34.32 1.08
N VAL A 403 6.62 33.16 0.75
CA VAL A 403 8.08 32.97 0.78
C VAL A 403 8.80 33.82 -0.27
N SER A 404 8.18 34.08 -1.43
CA SER A 404 8.77 34.91 -2.49
C SER A 404 8.95 36.38 -2.09
N ARG A 405 8.31 36.82 -1.00
CA ARG A 405 8.42 38.16 -0.43
C ARG A 405 9.34 38.21 0.80
N SER A 406 10.02 37.11 1.10
CA SER A 406 10.98 36.97 2.19
C SER A 406 12.41 36.99 1.68
N ASP A 407 13.38 37.00 2.61
CA ASP A 407 14.81 36.92 2.28
C ASP A 407 15.28 35.48 2.00
N ILE A 408 14.38 34.48 2.05
CA ILE A 408 14.71 33.08 1.76
C ILE A 408 14.96 32.90 0.26
N LYS A 409 16.03 32.17 -0.08
CA LYS A 409 16.48 31.96 -1.46
C LYS A 409 16.54 30.48 -1.79
N VAL A 410 16.39 30.15 -3.07
CA VAL A 410 16.68 28.80 -3.57
C VAL A 410 18.14 28.45 -3.23
N GLY A 411 18.34 27.27 -2.66
CA GLY A 411 19.64 26.79 -2.17
C GLY A 411 19.86 26.98 -0.66
N ASP A 412 19.16 27.89 0.01
CA ASP A 412 19.27 28.09 1.47
C ASP A 412 19.06 26.76 2.20
N LEU A 413 19.83 26.53 3.27
CA LEU A 413 19.68 25.34 4.12
C LEU A 413 18.86 25.70 5.34
N ILE A 414 17.67 25.13 5.46
CA ILE A 414 16.82 25.27 6.63
C ILE A 414 17.34 24.30 7.70
N ILE A 415 17.74 24.84 8.85
CA ILE A 415 18.24 24.06 10.00
C ILE A 415 17.25 24.06 11.17
N GLY A 416 16.24 24.92 11.13
CA GLY A 416 15.23 25.04 12.18
C GLY A 416 14.06 25.93 11.80
N VAL A 417 13.01 25.86 12.61
CA VAL A 417 11.79 26.66 12.48
C VAL A 417 11.30 27.07 13.87
N GLY A 418 10.98 28.34 14.07
CA GLY A 418 10.50 28.85 15.37
C GLY A 418 11.48 28.62 16.53
N SER A 419 12.79 28.57 16.27
CA SER A 419 13.86 28.18 17.22
C SER A 419 13.89 26.68 17.57
N GLN A 420 13.03 25.86 16.98
CA GLN A 420 13.15 24.40 17.05
C GLN A 420 14.08 23.93 15.93
N PRO A 421 15.21 23.27 16.23
CA PRO A 421 16.04 22.64 15.21
C PRO A 421 15.27 21.56 14.46
N LEU A 422 15.55 21.39 13.17
CA LEU A 422 15.05 20.24 12.43
C LEU A 422 15.78 18.97 12.89
N GLU A 423 15.03 17.89 13.04
CA GLU A 423 15.57 16.59 13.41
C GLU A 423 15.82 15.72 12.17
N LYS A 424 16.46 14.56 12.35
CA LYS A 424 16.58 13.60 11.26
C LYS A 424 15.19 13.22 10.76
N PRO A 425 14.89 13.35 9.45
CA PRO A 425 13.60 12.97 8.91
C PRO A 425 13.40 11.47 9.10
N VAL A 426 12.14 11.10 9.30
CA VAL A 426 11.76 9.70 9.54
C VAL A 426 11.71 8.98 8.21
N LEU A 427 12.57 7.98 8.04
CA LEU A 427 12.70 7.22 6.79
C LEU A 427 11.60 6.18 6.61
N ASN A 428 11.21 5.99 5.36
CA ASN A 428 10.34 4.91 4.91
C ASN A 428 11.16 3.64 4.58
N VAL A 429 11.69 2.98 5.61
CA VAL A 429 12.17 1.60 5.48
C VAL A 429 11.08 0.70 6.06
N THR A 430 10.87 -0.45 5.45
CA THR A 430 9.75 -1.39 5.60
C THR A 430 9.57 -2.03 6.99
N ALA A 431 9.96 -1.36 8.09
CA ALA A 431 9.87 -1.87 9.45
C ALA A 431 9.22 -0.85 10.40
N TYR A 432 8.32 -1.35 11.26
CA TYR A 432 7.71 -0.68 12.42
C TYR A 432 8.79 -0.51 13.53
N PRO A 433 8.89 0.60 14.31
CA PRO A 433 7.89 1.59 14.76
C PRO A 433 8.26 3.06 14.44
N LEU A 434 7.54 3.74 13.53
CA LEU A 434 7.93 5.09 13.09
C LEU A 434 6.75 6.08 12.85
N ASP A 435 5.50 5.74 13.16
CA ASP A 435 4.34 6.62 12.89
C ASP A 435 4.22 7.81 13.84
N GLU A 436 4.27 7.57 15.15
CA GLU A 436 4.35 8.64 16.15
C GLU A 436 5.61 9.48 15.91
N GLU A 437 6.74 8.81 15.62
CA GLU A 437 7.98 9.50 15.28
C GLU A 437 7.81 10.40 14.06
N TRP A 438 7.17 9.94 12.99
CA TRP A 438 6.95 10.77 11.79
C TRP A 438 6.15 12.01 12.15
N MET A 439 5.02 11.85 12.84
CA MET A 439 4.19 12.98 13.28
C MET A 439 4.96 13.94 14.17
N MET A 440 5.86 13.44 15.03
CA MET A 440 6.59 14.26 15.99
C MET A 440 7.80 14.98 15.39
N ARG A 441 8.66 14.28 14.65
CA ARG A 441 9.99 14.80 14.27
C ARG A 441 10.26 14.95 12.78
N HIS A 442 9.37 14.46 11.90
CA HIS A 442 9.55 14.70 10.46
C HIS A 442 9.44 16.19 10.13
N HIS A 443 10.13 16.65 9.07
CA HIS A 443 10.22 18.08 8.74
C HIS A 443 8.85 18.68 8.43
N GLU A 444 8.02 17.98 7.67
CA GLU A 444 6.68 18.47 7.29
C GLU A 444 5.78 18.75 8.50
N PRO A 445 5.45 17.80 9.38
CA PRO A 445 4.58 18.08 10.52
C PRO A 445 5.21 19.07 11.50
N THR A 446 6.54 19.09 11.63
CA THR A 446 7.26 20.08 12.44
C THR A 446 7.03 21.50 11.91
N ILE A 447 7.34 21.76 10.64
CA ILE A 447 7.15 23.08 10.02
C ILE A 447 5.67 23.45 9.99
N SER A 448 4.79 22.49 9.74
CA SER A 448 3.34 22.69 9.70
C SER A 448 2.78 23.15 11.06
N ARG A 449 3.25 22.60 12.19
CA ARG A 449 2.84 23.06 13.53
C ARG A 449 3.26 24.50 13.80
N HIS A 450 4.49 24.88 13.45
CA HIS A 450 4.96 26.26 13.61
C HIS A 450 4.22 27.24 12.70
N TYR A 451 3.94 26.83 11.45
CA TYR A 451 3.09 27.60 10.55
C TYR A 451 1.67 27.77 11.12
N TYR A 452 1.09 26.70 11.65
CA TYR A 452 -0.26 26.71 12.23
C TYR A 452 -0.35 27.60 13.47
N GLN A 453 0.70 27.64 14.30
CA GLN A 453 0.78 28.61 15.40
C GLN A 453 0.93 30.03 14.87
N ALA A 454 1.81 30.26 13.88
CA ALA A 454 2.06 31.57 13.31
C ALA A 454 0.80 32.21 12.71
N ILE A 455 -0.05 31.44 12.01
CA ILE A 455 -1.35 31.92 11.51
C ILE A 455 -2.34 32.20 12.65
N LYS A 456 -2.37 31.37 13.69
CA LYS A 456 -3.27 31.57 14.85
C LYS A 456 -2.88 32.75 15.71
N THR A 457 -1.62 33.14 15.75
CA THR A 457 -1.14 34.28 16.55
C THR A 457 -0.92 35.55 15.73
N GLY A 458 -1.07 35.48 14.40
CA GLY A 458 -0.77 36.61 13.51
C GLY A 458 0.72 36.99 13.49
N THR A 459 1.62 36.05 13.80
CA THR A 459 3.07 36.30 13.83
C THR A 459 3.79 35.76 12.60
N PRO A 460 4.98 36.26 12.25
CA PRO A 460 5.81 35.66 11.20
C PRO A 460 6.24 34.22 11.56
N LEU A 461 6.32 33.35 10.56
CA LEU A 461 6.99 32.05 10.64
C LEU A 461 8.50 32.28 10.47
N TYR A 462 9.29 32.01 11.49
CA TYR A 462 10.74 32.19 11.44
C TYR A 462 11.45 30.91 11.04
N PHE A 463 12.28 30.98 9.99
CA PHE A 463 13.21 29.91 9.62
C PHE A 463 14.63 30.28 10.03
N ASP A 464 15.32 29.35 10.66
CA ASP A 464 16.75 29.44 10.90
C ASP A 464 17.45 28.82 9.68
N VAL A 465 18.26 29.61 8.98
CA VAL A 465 18.85 29.21 7.70
C VAL A 465 20.34 29.50 7.61
N ILE A 466 21.03 28.67 6.83
CA ILE A 466 22.43 28.84 6.43
C ILE A 466 22.48 29.14 4.94
N ASP A 467 23.13 30.23 4.56
CA ASP A 467 23.48 30.51 3.16
C ASP A 467 24.64 29.58 2.75
N PRO A 468 24.47 28.64 1.80
CA PRO A 468 25.52 27.70 1.43
C PRO A 468 26.72 28.34 0.69
N ILE A 469 26.57 29.57 0.17
CA ILE A 469 27.62 30.27 -0.55
C ILE A 469 28.60 30.91 0.44
N THR A 470 28.08 31.51 1.52
CA THR A 470 28.88 32.28 2.50
C THR A 470 29.10 31.53 3.81
N GLY A 471 28.23 30.57 4.14
CA GLY A 471 28.18 29.86 5.42
C GLY A 471 27.53 30.68 6.54
N LYS A 472 26.97 31.85 6.24
CA LYS A 472 26.37 32.74 7.24
C LYS A 472 25.02 32.19 7.70
N GLU A 473 24.88 32.07 9.01
CA GLU A 473 23.58 31.77 9.63
C GLU A 473 22.74 33.04 9.78
N SER A 474 21.44 32.92 9.56
CA SER A 474 20.49 34.00 9.73
C SER A 474 19.10 33.47 10.07
N ARG A 475 18.34 34.25 10.82
CA ARG A 475 16.92 34.00 11.04
C ARG A 475 16.10 34.82 10.05
N LYS A 476 15.29 34.16 9.23
CA LYS A 476 14.50 34.79 8.16
C LYS A 476 13.00 34.64 8.44
N PRO A 477 12.24 35.74 8.51
CA PRO A 477 10.79 35.70 8.66
C PRO A 477 10.09 35.46 7.32
N VAL A 478 9.14 34.54 7.31
CA VAL A 478 8.11 34.40 6.27
C VAL A 478 6.80 34.81 6.89
N ARG A 479 6.17 35.86 6.38
CA ARG A 479 4.85 36.29 6.87
C ARG A 479 3.78 35.43 6.22
N PRO A 480 3.07 34.55 6.95
CA PRO A 480 1.94 33.82 6.38
C PRO A 480 0.90 34.80 5.80
N PRO A 481 -0.03 34.31 4.96
CA PRO A 481 -1.20 35.11 4.61
C PRO A 481 -1.87 35.60 5.90
N MET A 482 -2.28 36.88 5.96
CA MET A 482 -2.93 37.43 7.16
C MET A 482 -4.28 36.75 7.37
N TYR A 483 -4.49 36.21 8.56
CA TYR A 483 -5.75 35.65 9.03
C TYR A 483 -6.13 36.30 10.37
N GLY A 484 -7.41 36.37 10.69
CA GLY A 484 -7.83 36.59 12.07
C GLY A 484 -7.45 35.35 12.89
N SER A 485 -6.87 35.55 14.08
CA SER A 485 -6.51 34.44 14.98
C SER A 485 -7.69 33.50 15.28
N GLU A 486 -8.90 34.05 15.30
CA GLU A 486 -10.15 33.34 15.56
C GLU A 486 -10.59 32.46 14.38
N ASP A 487 -10.14 32.75 13.15
CA ASP A 487 -10.57 32.06 11.93
C ASP A 487 -10.25 30.55 11.94
N PHE A 488 -9.17 30.16 12.63
CA PHE A 488 -8.69 28.77 12.71
C PHE A 488 -9.20 28.00 13.93
N THR A 489 -10.13 28.57 14.71
CA THR A 489 -10.74 27.85 15.83
C THR A 489 -11.59 26.69 15.32
N GLY A 490 -11.21 25.45 15.66
CA GLY A 490 -11.91 24.25 15.20
C GLY A 490 -11.61 23.81 13.77
N PHE A 491 -10.63 24.44 13.09
CA PHE A 491 -10.18 24.05 11.76
C PHE A 491 -9.59 22.62 11.77
N PRO A 492 -9.82 21.80 10.71
CA PRO A 492 -10.52 22.11 9.45
C PRO A 492 -12.02 21.76 9.45
N LEU A 493 -12.61 21.44 10.60
CA LEU A 493 -14.01 20.98 10.67
C LEU A 493 -15.01 22.11 10.95
N SER A 494 -14.57 23.20 11.59
CA SER A 494 -15.42 24.32 11.97
C SER A 494 -14.64 25.64 11.98
N GLY A 495 -15.38 26.74 12.00
CA GLY A 495 -14.83 28.11 11.99
C GLY A 495 -14.65 28.69 10.58
N PRO A 496 -14.42 30.02 10.48
CA PRO A 496 -14.36 30.75 9.21
C PRO A 496 -13.33 30.21 8.20
N ALA A 497 -12.16 29.76 8.68
CA ALA A 497 -11.15 29.17 7.80
C ALA A 497 -11.61 27.82 7.23
N ALA A 498 -12.32 27.01 8.02
CA ALA A 498 -12.88 25.74 7.56
C ALA A 498 -14.03 25.97 6.56
N ASP A 499 -14.89 26.96 6.81
CA ASP A 499 -15.93 27.39 5.87
C ASP A 499 -15.31 27.76 4.52
N THR A 500 -14.27 28.61 4.55
CA THR A 500 -13.67 29.06 3.29
C THR A 500 -12.87 27.96 2.59
N LEU A 501 -12.21 27.06 3.34
CA LEU A 501 -11.58 25.87 2.76
C LEU A 501 -12.64 25.02 2.03
N TYR A 502 -13.76 24.72 2.69
CA TYR A 502 -14.79 23.89 2.11
C TYR A 502 -15.43 24.53 0.87
N GLU A 503 -15.75 25.82 0.93
CA GLU A 503 -16.26 26.58 -0.22
C GLU A 503 -15.29 26.55 -1.41
N GLU A 504 -14.00 26.84 -1.19
CA GLU A 504 -13.00 26.81 -2.27
C GLU A 504 -12.88 25.42 -2.91
N LEU A 505 -12.94 24.36 -2.10
CA LEU A 505 -12.88 22.99 -2.60
C LEU A 505 -14.12 22.65 -3.44
N ILE A 506 -15.33 23.04 -3.02
CA ILE A 506 -16.57 22.84 -3.79
C ILE A 506 -16.56 23.66 -5.08
N GLN A 507 -16.16 24.94 -5.03
CA GLN A 507 -16.02 25.78 -6.22
C GLN A 507 -15.04 25.19 -7.22
N ARG A 508 -13.96 24.58 -6.73
CA ARG A 508 -13.01 23.87 -7.58
C ARG A 508 -13.63 22.64 -8.23
N VAL A 509 -14.36 21.81 -7.48
CA VAL A 509 -15.08 20.64 -8.02
C VAL A 509 -16.02 21.06 -9.15
N LEU A 510 -16.81 22.13 -8.95
CA LEU A 510 -17.73 22.65 -9.97
C LEU A 510 -17.00 23.17 -11.20
N LYS A 511 -15.94 23.97 -11.01
CA LYS A 511 -15.16 24.57 -12.09
C LYS A 511 -14.46 23.52 -12.96
N ASP A 512 -13.95 22.46 -12.33
CA ASP A 512 -13.15 21.45 -13.00
C ASP A 512 -14.03 20.38 -13.69
N GLN A 513 -15.36 20.37 -13.46
CA GLN A 513 -16.28 19.45 -14.14
C GLN A 513 -16.43 19.83 -15.62
N LYS A 514 -16.30 18.83 -16.50
CA LYS A 514 -16.52 18.99 -17.94
C LYS A 514 -18.01 18.98 -18.28
N GLU A 515 -18.34 19.47 -19.47
CA GLU A 515 -19.71 19.50 -19.99
C GLU A 515 -20.36 18.11 -20.04
N ASP A 516 -19.58 17.06 -20.32
CA ASP A 516 -20.04 15.66 -20.33
C ASP A 516 -20.28 15.08 -18.92
N GLY A 517 -20.09 15.86 -17.85
CA GLY A 517 -20.26 15.44 -16.46
C GLY A 517 -19.03 14.82 -15.82
N SER A 518 -17.97 14.57 -16.59
CA SER A 518 -16.73 13.94 -16.10
C SER A 518 -15.72 14.94 -15.57
N TRP A 519 -14.75 14.45 -14.81
CA TRP A 519 -13.53 15.21 -14.49
C TRP A 519 -12.33 14.66 -15.31
N LYS A 520 -12.33 13.35 -15.64
CA LYS A 520 -11.35 12.67 -16.51
C LYS A 520 -9.88 12.96 -16.12
N THR A 521 -9.66 13.21 -14.85
CA THR A 521 -8.36 13.51 -14.28
C THR A 521 -7.60 12.22 -13.95
N MET A 522 -8.27 11.12 -13.58
CA MET A 522 -7.60 9.92 -13.06
C MET A 522 -8.07 8.61 -13.70
N PRO A 523 -7.25 7.54 -13.66
CA PRO A 523 -7.69 6.21 -14.06
C PRO A 523 -8.82 5.69 -13.13
N ALA A 524 -9.57 4.72 -13.65
CA ALA A 524 -10.58 3.96 -12.90
C ALA A 524 -11.75 4.79 -12.31
N ASN A 525 -12.09 5.96 -12.87
CA ASN A 525 -13.22 6.79 -12.47
C ASN A 525 -13.17 7.37 -11.04
N SER A 526 -11.98 7.40 -10.41
CA SER A 526 -11.84 7.91 -9.04
C SER A 526 -12.24 9.40 -8.93
N SER A 527 -11.92 10.22 -9.94
CA SER A 527 -12.28 11.64 -9.93
C SER A 527 -13.77 11.89 -10.08
N GLU A 528 -14.46 11.09 -10.89
CA GLU A 528 -15.92 11.11 -11.01
C GLU A 528 -16.59 10.78 -9.69
N THR A 529 -16.08 9.77 -8.99
CA THR A 529 -16.59 9.37 -7.67
C THR A 529 -16.46 10.49 -6.65
N TYR A 530 -15.27 11.03 -6.45
CA TYR A 530 -15.08 12.05 -5.41
C TYR A 530 -15.70 13.40 -5.79
N GLY A 531 -15.69 13.78 -7.07
CA GLY A 531 -16.36 14.99 -7.54
C GLY A 531 -17.86 14.93 -7.29
N MET A 532 -18.52 13.82 -7.66
CA MET A 532 -19.95 13.64 -7.42
C MET A 532 -20.28 13.54 -5.93
N MET A 533 -19.49 12.79 -5.14
CA MET A 533 -19.68 12.70 -3.69
C MET A 533 -19.47 14.04 -2.98
N ALA A 534 -18.50 14.86 -3.41
CA ALA A 534 -18.29 16.19 -2.87
C ALA A 534 -19.53 17.08 -3.06
N LEU A 535 -20.12 17.08 -4.26
CA LEU A 535 -21.33 17.84 -4.56
C LEU A 535 -22.56 17.31 -3.83
N LEU A 536 -22.76 15.98 -3.79
CA LEU A 536 -23.83 15.35 -3.00
C LEU A 536 -23.71 15.72 -1.52
N GLY A 537 -22.50 15.70 -0.99
CA GLY A 537 -22.22 16.01 0.41
C GLY A 537 -22.55 17.44 0.82
N THR A 538 -22.64 18.39 -0.13
CA THR A 538 -23.09 19.77 0.15
C THR A 538 -24.56 19.87 0.53
N ARG A 539 -25.38 18.87 0.16
CA ARG A 539 -26.83 18.91 0.30
C ARG A 539 -27.50 20.16 -0.27
N ASP A 540 -26.85 20.84 -1.21
CA ASP A 540 -27.35 22.04 -1.87
C ASP A 540 -28.05 21.65 -3.18
N PRO A 541 -29.37 21.87 -3.30
CA PRO A 541 -30.11 21.63 -4.54
C PRO A 541 -29.58 22.40 -5.76
N SER A 542 -28.86 23.51 -5.56
CA SER A 542 -28.23 24.26 -6.66
C SER A 542 -27.21 23.43 -7.44
N HIS A 543 -26.62 22.42 -6.80
CA HIS A 543 -25.66 21.50 -7.42
C HIS A 543 -26.31 20.34 -8.18
N ALA A 544 -27.64 20.20 -8.15
CA ALA A 544 -28.38 19.11 -8.81
C ALA A 544 -27.96 18.90 -10.28
N PRO A 545 -27.86 19.95 -11.14
CA PRO A 545 -27.48 19.76 -12.54
C PRO A 545 -26.09 19.11 -12.71
N ALA A 546 -25.14 19.50 -11.88
CA ALA A 546 -23.78 18.95 -11.91
C ALA A 546 -23.74 17.50 -11.41
N ILE A 547 -24.48 17.20 -10.34
CA ILE A 547 -24.63 15.84 -9.80
C ILE A 547 -25.25 14.90 -10.84
N HIS A 548 -26.35 15.30 -11.49
CA HIS A 548 -27.02 14.46 -12.49
C HIS A 548 -26.17 14.23 -13.74
N ARG A 549 -25.42 15.24 -14.22
CA ARG A 549 -24.47 15.04 -15.32
C ARG A 549 -23.40 14.02 -14.96
N ALA A 550 -22.84 14.08 -13.75
CA ALA A 550 -21.85 13.11 -13.28
C ALA A 550 -22.45 11.69 -13.19
N ALA A 551 -23.66 11.56 -12.64
CA ALA A 551 -24.35 10.27 -12.56
C ALA A 551 -24.62 9.68 -13.96
N ASN A 552 -25.11 10.50 -14.90
CA ASN A 552 -25.34 10.09 -16.29
C ASN A 552 -24.04 9.62 -16.95
N TYR A 553 -22.94 10.38 -16.80
CA TYR A 553 -21.63 9.98 -17.31
C TYR A 553 -21.17 8.62 -16.78
N ILE A 554 -21.35 8.35 -15.48
CA ILE A 554 -20.99 7.06 -14.88
C ILE A 554 -21.87 5.92 -15.41
N LEU A 555 -23.18 6.16 -15.52
CA LEU A 555 -24.18 5.16 -15.95
C LEU A 555 -24.05 4.78 -17.44
N GLU A 556 -23.62 5.71 -18.30
CA GLU A 556 -23.43 5.49 -19.73
C GLU A 556 -22.16 4.70 -20.06
N GLN A 557 -21.21 4.61 -19.13
CA GLN A 557 -19.98 3.86 -19.36
C GLN A 557 -20.21 2.34 -19.40
N PRO A 558 -19.52 1.62 -20.30
CA PRO A 558 -19.63 0.18 -20.38
C PRO A 558 -19.21 -0.51 -19.07
N TRP A 559 -19.89 -1.62 -18.78
CA TRP A 559 -19.72 -2.47 -17.59
C TRP A 559 -18.29 -2.98 -17.43
N THR A 560 -17.67 -3.34 -18.54
CA THR A 560 -16.27 -3.78 -18.62
C THR A 560 -15.50 -2.76 -19.45
N GLY A 561 -14.65 -1.97 -18.80
CA GLY A 561 -13.77 -1.06 -19.52
C GLY A 561 -12.79 -1.86 -20.37
N HIS A 562 -13.05 -1.98 -21.67
CA HIS A 562 -12.11 -2.56 -22.65
C HIS A 562 -10.75 -1.83 -22.67
N GLU A 563 -10.66 -0.63 -22.10
CA GLU A 563 -9.46 0.20 -22.08
C GLU A 563 -8.52 -0.03 -20.86
N SER A 564 -8.99 -0.71 -19.80
CA SER A 564 -8.21 -0.92 -18.57
C SER A 564 -8.05 -2.41 -18.30
N SER A 565 -7.18 -3.07 -19.06
CA SER A 565 -6.93 -4.51 -18.95
C SER A 565 -6.27 -4.96 -17.63
N TYR A 566 -6.12 -4.09 -16.62
CA TYR A 566 -5.47 -4.41 -15.33
C TYR A 566 -6.18 -3.83 -14.07
N LEU A 567 -7.13 -2.90 -14.17
CA LEU A 567 -7.77 -2.24 -13.00
C LEU A 567 -9.31 -2.26 -13.03
N GLU A 568 -9.90 -3.29 -13.64
CA GLU A 568 -11.36 -3.41 -13.80
C GLU A 568 -12.13 -3.32 -12.47
N LEU A 569 -11.68 -4.06 -11.43
CA LEU A 569 -12.38 -4.09 -10.14
C LEU A 569 -12.29 -2.76 -9.38
N TRP A 570 -11.22 -2.00 -9.58
CA TRP A 570 -11.08 -0.66 -9.04
C TRP A 570 -12.05 0.33 -9.67
N ASN A 571 -12.23 0.24 -10.99
CA ASN A 571 -13.20 1.04 -11.71
C ASN A 571 -14.62 0.79 -11.17
N MET A 572 -14.99 -0.48 -11.02
CA MET A 572 -16.29 -0.85 -10.46
C MET A 572 -16.44 -0.39 -9.00
N ALA A 573 -15.42 -0.58 -8.17
CA ALA A 573 -15.38 -0.15 -6.77
C ALA A 573 -15.67 1.35 -6.58
N PHE A 574 -15.04 2.21 -7.39
CA PHE A 574 -15.26 3.65 -7.31
C PHE A 574 -16.69 4.03 -7.76
N LYS A 575 -17.18 3.41 -8.83
CA LYS A 575 -18.55 3.64 -9.31
C LYS A 575 -19.61 3.20 -8.31
N THR A 576 -19.44 2.06 -7.63
CA THR A 576 -20.40 1.57 -6.63
C THR A 576 -20.53 2.50 -5.43
N LEU A 577 -19.42 3.13 -4.99
CA LEU A 577 -19.45 4.17 -3.95
C LEU A 577 -20.27 5.38 -4.40
N ALA A 578 -19.91 5.92 -5.58
CA ALA A 578 -20.53 7.12 -6.13
C ALA A 578 -22.04 6.93 -6.35
N LEU A 579 -22.42 5.86 -7.07
CA LEU A 579 -23.81 5.55 -7.38
C LEU A 579 -24.59 5.10 -6.15
N GLY A 580 -23.95 4.52 -5.14
CA GLY A 580 -24.56 4.19 -3.85
C GLY A 580 -25.08 5.43 -3.12
N GLU A 581 -24.22 6.44 -2.95
CA GLU A 581 -24.61 7.73 -2.36
C GLU A 581 -25.67 8.45 -3.21
N TYR A 582 -25.51 8.46 -4.54
CA TYR A 582 -26.48 9.07 -5.44
C TYR A 582 -27.84 8.38 -5.40
N ALA A 583 -27.89 7.04 -5.38
CA ALA A 583 -29.13 6.29 -5.28
C ALA A 583 -29.85 6.56 -3.95
N LEU A 584 -29.10 6.70 -2.86
CA LEU A 584 -29.66 7.07 -1.56
C LEU A 584 -30.17 8.51 -1.54
N ALA A 585 -29.44 9.45 -2.14
CA ALA A 585 -29.82 10.85 -2.23
C ALA A 585 -31.05 11.09 -3.11
N THR A 586 -31.23 10.29 -4.17
CA THR A 586 -32.22 10.58 -5.22
C THR A 586 -33.32 9.55 -5.42
N GLY A 587 -33.09 8.30 -5.02
CA GLY A 587 -33.95 7.20 -5.44
C GLY A 587 -33.89 6.90 -6.95
N ASP A 588 -32.90 7.43 -7.69
CA ASP A 588 -32.82 7.26 -9.15
C ASP A 588 -32.86 5.77 -9.53
N PRO A 589 -33.91 5.32 -10.23
CA PRO A 589 -34.15 3.91 -10.49
C PRO A 589 -33.10 3.30 -11.42
N ARG A 590 -32.40 4.10 -12.24
CA ARG A 590 -31.28 3.62 -13.07
C ARG A 590 -30.09 3.25 -12.20
N ALA A 591 -29.75 4.09 -11.22
CA ALA A 591 -28.65 3.84 -10.30
C ALA A 591 -28.92 2.62 -9.42
N ILE A 592 -30.15 2.47 -8.91
CA ILE A 592 -30.56 1.30 -8.12
C ILE A 592 -30.45 0.01 -8.95
N ALA A 593 -30.96 0.00 -10.19
CA ALA A 593 -30.85 -1.15 -11.08
C ALA A 593 -29.40 -1.50 -11.41
N TRP A 594 -28.55 -0.48 -11.61
CA TRP A 594 -27.12 -0.66 -11.84
C TRP A 594 -26.42 -1.31 -10.63
N LEU A 595 -26.71 -0.84 -9.41
CA LEU A 595 -26.15 -1.38 -8.17
C LEU A 595 -26.58 -2.83 -7.92
N ASP A 596 -27.86 -3.18 -8.14
CA ASP A 596 -28.35 -4.57 -8.01
C ASP A 596 -27.58 -5.51 -8.92
N ASN A 597 -27.40 -5.11 -10.18
CA ASN A 597 -26.68 -5.90 -11.16
C ASN A 597 -25.20 -6.09 -10.79
N ILE A 598 -24.50 -5.02 -10.40
CA ILE A 598 -23.07 -5.12 -10.04
C ILE A 598 -22.86 -5.95 -8.77
N CYS A 599 -23.59 -5.63 -7.68
CA CYS A 599 -23.41 -6.31 -6.40
C CYS A 599 -23.77 -7.80 -6.48
N ARG A 600 -24.82 -8.18 -7.22
CA ARG A 600 -25.10 -9.61 -7.51
C ARG A 600 -24.08 -10.21 -8.46
N GLY A 601 -23.74 -9.52 -9.55
CA GLY A 601 -22.84 -10.04 -10.59
C GLY A 601 -21.44 -10.37 -10.08
N MET A 602 -20.91 -9.58 -9.13
CA MET A 602 -19.59 -9.84 -8.56
C MET A 602 -19.52 -11.19 -7.83
N THR A 603 -20.57 -11.60 -7.12
CA THR A 603 -20.62 -12.90 -6.41
C THR A 603 -20.42 -14.10 -7.34
N GLN A 604 -20.70 -13.92 -8.63
CA GLN A 604 -20.55 -14.95 -9.66
C GLN A 604 -19.12 -15.05 -10.23
N GLY A 605 -18.28 -14.02 -10.05
CA GLY A 605 -16.94 -13.94 -10.64
C GLY A 605 -15.78 -14.23 -9.69
N GLY A 606 -16.04 -14.49 -8.39
CA GLY A 606 -15.01 -14.71 -7.38
C GLY A 606 -14.36 -16.09 -7.44
N HIS A 607 -13.19 -16.20 -6.82
CA HIS A 607 -12.30 -17.37 -6.80
C HIS A 607 -12.03 -17.81 -5.36
N VAL A 608 -11.67 -19.07 -5.15
CA VAL A 608 -11.18 -19.53 -3.84
C VAL A 608 -9.66 -19.55 -3.85
N ASN A 609 -9.05 -18.82 -2.92
CA ASN A 609 -7.60 -18.65 -2.82
C ASN A 609 -6.91 -19.90 -2.24
N SER A 610 -5.58 -19.87 -2.15
CA SER A 610 -4.77 -20.99 -1.61
C SER A 610 -5.01 -21.30 -0.13
N ARG A 611 -5.79 -20.47 0.58
CA ARG A 611 -6.18 -20.67 1.99
C ARG A 611 -7.68 -20.85 2.17
N SER A 612 -8.36 -21.31 1.11
CA SER A 612 -9.78 -21.67 1.16
C SER A 612 -10.74 -20.49 1.42
N TYR A 613 -10.34 -19.25 1.12
CA TYR A 613 -11.22 -18.08 1.19
C TYR A 613 -11.70 -17.63 -0.18
N PHE A 614 -12.97 -17.20 -0.26
CA PHE A 614 -13.56 -16.61 -1.46
C PHE A 614 -13.15 -15.14 -1.63
N THR A 615 -12.56 -14.80 -2.78
CA THR A 615 -11.94 -13.49 -3.04
C THR A 615 -11.75 -13.17 -4.54
N PHE A 616 -11.09 -12.05 -4.87
CA PHE A 616 -10.80 -11.59 -6.22
C PHE A 616 -9.33 -11.22 -6.42
N GLY A 617 -8.94 -11.02 -7.69
CA GLY A 617 -7.68 -10.39 -8.06
C GLY A 617 -7.84 -8.94 -8.51
N HIS A 618 -7.01 -8.53 -9.47
CA HIS A 618 -7.08 -7.19 -10.07
C HIS A 618 -8.31 -7.01 -10.96
N ASP A 619 -8.78 -8.15 -11.50
CA ASP A 619 -9.97 -8.30 -12.31
C ASP A 619 -10.59 -9.68 -12.05
N ARG A 620 -11.64 -10.03 -12.78
CA ARG A 620 -12.39 -11.27 -12.58
C ARG A 620 -11.66 -12.52 -13.07
N ARG A 621 -10.51 -12.39 -13.75
CA ARG A 621 -9.83 -13.50 -14.42
C ARG A 621 -9.10 -14.40 -13.42
N GLY A 622 -8.23 -13.86 -12.55
CA GLY A 622 -7.48 -14.73 -11.64
C GLY A 622 -6.92 -14.03 -10.42
N LEU A 623 -6.32 -14.80 -9.52
CA LEU A 623 -5.75 -14.32 -8.26
C LEU A 623 -4.24 -14.03 -8.38
N PRO A 624 -3.77 -12.84 -7.94
CA PRO A 624 -2.36 -12.49 -7.95
C PRO A 624 -1.62 -13.06 -6.71
N TYR A 625 -0.31 -12.80 -6.64
CA TYR A 625 0.54 -13.00 -5.45
C TYR A 625 0.50 -14.42 -4.85
N GLY A 626 0.79 -15.43 -5.68
CA GLY A 626 0.79 -16.81 -5.23
C GLY A 626 -0.61 -17.31 -4.85
N ASN A 627 -1.63 -16.86 -5.60
CA ASN A 627 -3.02 -17.25 -5.41
C ASN A 627 -3.62 -16.79 -4.07
N GLY A 628 -3.25 -15.60 -3.58
CA GLY A 628 -3.76 -15.04 -2.31
C GLY A 628 -5.06 -14.26 -2.46
N GLY A 629 -5.17 -13.47 -3.54
CA GLY A 629 -6.25 -12.51 -3.72
C GLY A 629 -5.93 -11.10 -3.25
N LEU A 630 -6.84 -10.17 -3.52
CA LEU A 630 -6.66 -8.72 -3.35
C LEU A 630 -7.77 -8.09 -2.54
N ILE A 631 -7.40 -7.57 -1.37
CA ILE A 631 -8.32 -6.89 -0.47
C ILE A 631 -8.57 -5.43 -0.88
N ALA A 632 -7.68 -4.84 -1.68
CA ALA A 632 -7.75 -3.42 -2.04
C ALA A 632 -9.08 -3.06 -2.75
N PRO A 633 -9.36 -3.52 -3.98
CA PRO A 633 -10.64 -3.21 -4.62
C PRO A 633 -11.84 -3.80 -3.84
N LEU A 634 -11.64 -4.92 -3.15
CA LEU A 634 -12.70 -5.58 -2.39
C LEU A 634 -13.22 -4.73 -1.23
N SER A 635 -12.34 -4.03 -0.50
CA SER A 635 -12.73 -3.15 0.61
C SER A 635 -13.66 -2.01 0.19
N HIS A 636 -13.57 -1.54 -1.06
CA HIS A 636 -14.47 -0.51 -1.60
C HIS A 636 -15.80 -1.13 -2.05
N ILE A 637 -15.72 -2.29 -2.68
CA ILE A 637 -16.88 -3.05 -3.15
C ILE A 637 -17.83 -3.35 -1.99
N ILE A 638 -17.32 -3.76 -0.83
CA ILE A 638 -18.19 -4.06 0.32
C ILE A 638 -18.85 -2.80 0.91
N VAL A 639 -18.21 -1.63 0.81
CA VAL A 639 -18.85 -0.35 1.18
C VAL A 639 -19.95 -0.02 0.17
N GLY A 640 -19.68 -0.20 -1.12
CA GLY A 640 -20.68 -0.07 -2.18
C GLY A 640 -21.87 -1.02 -1.99
N ASP A 641 -21.63 -2.28 -1.59
CA ASP A 641 -22.70 -3.23 -1.23
C ASP A 641 -23.49 -2.74 -0.01
N ALA A 642 -22.83 -2.21 1.01
CA ALA A 642 -23.51 -1.66 2.19
C ALA A 642 -24.38 -0.43 1.86
N LEU A 643 -23.92 0.45 0.98
CA LEU A 643 -24.73 1.58 0.46
C LEU A 643 -25.92 1.07 -0.37
N ALA A 644 -25.69 0.10 -1.25
CA ALA A 644 -26.75 -0.53 -2.04
C ALA A 644 -27.79 -1.21 -1.12
N TYR A 645 -27.33 -1.88 -0.05
CA TYR A 645 -28.19 -2.47 0.97
C TYR A 645 -29.10 -1.44 1.64
N ARG A 646 -28.57 -0.25 1.99
CA ARG A 646 -29.38 0.87 2.48
C ARG A 646 -30.38 1.39 1.44
N ALA A 647 -30.04 1.36 0.16
CA ALA A 647 -30.96 1.67 -0.94
C ALA A 647 -32.00 0.55 -1.18
N GLY A 648 -31.94 -0.55 -0.42
CA GLY A 648 -32.85 -1.69 -0.48
C GLY A 648 -32.45 -2.78 -1.47
N VAL A 649 -31.22 -2.74 -1.99
CA VAL A 649 -30.63 -3.78 -2.84
C VAL A 649 -30.04 -4.88 -1.96
N LYS A 650 -30.66 -6.07 -1.93
CA LYS A 650 -30.20 -7.19 -1.09
C LYS A 650 -29.30 -8.15 -1.86
N THR A 651 -28.01 -8.22 -1.55
CA THR A 651 -27.07 -9.14 -2.20
C THR A 651 -26.31 -10.02 -1.20
N PRO A 652 -25.79 -11.19 -1.62
CA PRO A 652 -24.97 -12.04 -0.76
C PRO A 652 -23.48 -11.65 -0.77
N ALA A 653 -23.10 -10.50 -1.35
CA ALA A 653 -21.70 -10.11 -1.48
C ALA A 653 -21.03 -9.96 -0.12
N TRP A 654 -21.67 -9.29 0.83
CA TRP A 654 -21.18 -9.16 2.20
C TRP A 654 -20.87 -10.52 2.83
N GLU A 655 -21.82 -11.45 2.78
CA GLU A 655 -21.70 -12.76 3.42
C GLU A 655 -20.57 -13.60 2.80
N TYR A 656 -20.35 -13.47 1.49
CA TYR A 656 -19.29 -14.21 0.80
C TYR A 656 -17.90 -13.65 1.07
N PHE A 657 -17.75 -12.34 1.19
CA PHE A 657 -16.43 -11.70 1.34
C PHE A 657 -16.04 -11.43 2.78
N LEU A 658 -16.99 -11.36 3.72
CA LEU A 658 -16.71 -11.08 5.12
C LEU A 658 -15.70 -12.06 5.74
N PRO A 659 -15.75 -13.39 5.51
CA PRO A 659 -14.74 -14.31 6.04
C PRO A 659 -13.32 -13.96 5.58
N TYR A 660 -13.15 -13.64 4.29
CA TYR A 660 -11.85 -13.21 3.75
C TYR A 660 -11.39 -11.87 4.33
N ASN A 661 -12.30 -10.89 4.49
CA ASN A 661 -11.98 -9.60 5.11
C ASN A 661 -11.53 -9.77 6.58
N LYS A 662 -12.20 -10.65 7.35
CA LYS A 662 -11.80 -10.96 8.74
C LYS A 662 -10.46 -11.69 8.80
N ALA A 663 -10.23 -12.65 7.90
CA ALA A 663 -8.95 -13.35 7.83
C ALA A 663 -7.80 -12.43 7.43
N ALA A 664 -8.05 -11.48 6.52
CA ALA A 664 -7.11 -10.43 6.16
C ALA A 664 -6.71 -9.53 7.35
N TRP A 665 -7.55 -9.50 8.40
CA TRP A 665 -7.28 -8.81 9.65
C TRP A 665 -6.61 -9.69 10.71
N ALA A 666 -7.00 -10.95 10.83
CA ALA A 666 -6.77 -11.75 12.05
C ALA A 666 -5.66 -12.81 11.94
N ASP A 667 -4.99 -12.92 10.80
CA ASP A 667 -4.16 -14.10 10.48
C ASP A 667 -3.00 -14.36 11.45
N ASN A 668 -2.64 -13.44 12.38
CA ASN A 668 -1.69 -13.67 13.49
C ASN A 668 -1.86 -12.80 14.75
N MET A 669 -2.86 -11.90 14.85
CA MET A 669 -2.98 -10.92 15.96
C MET A 669 -4.45 -10.67 16.36
N PRO A 670 -4.74 -10.30 17.62
CA PRO A 670 -6.08 -9.89 18.05
C PRO A 670 -6.63 -8.70 17.25
N MET A 671 -7.96 -8.62 17.15
CA MET A 671 -8.66 -7.49 16.51
C MET A 671 -8.21 -6.14 17.10
N GLY A 672 -8.02 -5.13 16.24
CA GLY A 672 -7.54 -3.81 16.65
C GLY A 672 -6.04 -3.69 16.97
N LYS A 673 -5.25 -4.76 16.81
CA LYS A 673 -3.78 -4.74 17.03
C LYS A 673 -2.95 -4.58 15.75
N GLN A 674 -3.55 -4.64 14.55
CA GLN A 674 -2.87 -4.46 13.27
C GLN A 674 -3.79 -3.90 12.18
N CYS A 675 -3.22 -3.38 11.09
CA CYS A 675 -3.97 -3.03 9.87
C CYS A 675 -3.97 -4.19 8.86
N ILE A 676 -4.88 -4.14 7.89
CA ILE A 676 -5.01 -5.21 6.88
C ILE A 676 -3.90 -5.11 5.82
N GLY A 677 -3.42 -6.21 5.24
CA GLY A 677 -2.45 -6.16 4.14
C GLY A 677 -2.94 -5.57 2.80
N TYR A 678 -2.10 -5.64 1.76
CA TYR A 678 -2.52 -5.40 0.36
C TYR A 678 -3.04 -6.68 -0.33
N GLY A 679 -2.36 -7.80 -0.08
CA GLY A 679 -2.88 -9.14 -0.32
C GLY A 679 -3.15 -9.82 1.01
N ALA A 680 -4.23 -10.58 1.09
CA ALA A 680 -4.47 -11.48 2.20
C ALA A 680 -4.67 -12.90 1.66
N PRO A 681 -4.22 -13.94 2.35
CA PRO A 681 -3.34 -13.94 3.52
C PRO A 681 -1.84 -14.09 3.16
N SER A 682 -1.44 -13.98 1.89
CA SER A 682 -0.14 -14.42 1.38
C SER A 682 0.99 -13.39 1.27
N SER A 683 0.94 -12.22 1.92
CA SER A 683 2.10 -11.33 1.94
C SER A 683 2.45 -10.89 3.36
N GLY A 684 3.21 -11.72 4.07
CA GLY A 684 3.82 -11.40 5.37
C GLY A 684 4.76 -10.18 5.38
N GLY A 685 4.80 -9.39 4.31
CA GLY A 685 5.57 -8.14 4.20
C GLY A 685 4.72 -6.89 4.00
N GLY A 686 3.46 -6.86 4.48
CA GLY A 686 2.57 -5.72 4.23
C GLY A 686 1.43 -5.48 5.22
N SER A 687 1.45 -6.08 6.41
CA SER A 687 0.47 -5.87 7.50
C SER A 687 0.48 -4.44 8.09
N ASP A 688 1.23 -3.53 7.46
CA ASP A 688 1.58 -2.20 7.92
C ASP A 688 1.29 -1.12 6.84
N GLN A 689 0.55 -1.44 5.75
CA GLN A 689 0.38 -0.56 4.57
C GLN A 689 -1.08 -0.17 4.22
N ALA A 690 -2.01 -0.04 5.18
CA ALA A 690 -3.43 -0.03 4.83
C ALA A 690 -4.45 0.61 5.78
N TRP A 691 -4.07 1.67 6.47
CA TRP A 691 -4.99 2.44 7.34
C TRP A 691 -6.36 2.72 6.67
N CYS A 692 -6.36 3.08 5.37
CA CYS A 692 -7.56 3.26 4.55
C CYS A 692 -8.47 2.02 4.43
N ARG A 693 -7.90 0.85 4.15
CA ARG A 693 -8.67 -0.37 3.88
C ARG A 693 -9.32 -0.90 5.15
N SER A 694 -8.60 -0.80 6.26
CA SER A 694 -9.13 -1.05 7.60
C SER A 694 -10.35 -0.16 7.87
N GLY A 695 -10.24 1.15 7.59
CA GLY A 695 -11.36 2.07 7.70
C GLY A 695 -12.55 1.68 6.85
N LEU A 696 -12.35 1.35 5.57
CA LEU A 696 -13.44 0.99 4.66
C LEU A 696 -14.23 -0.24 5.11
N ILE A 697 -13.55 -1.26 5.65
CA ILE A 697 -14.23 -2.43 6.22
C ILE A 697 -15.04 -2.03 7.45
N GLY A 698 -14.49 -1.22 8.35
CA GLY A 698 -15.24 -0.64 9.47
C GLY A 698 -16.45 0.15 8.99
N LEU A 699 -16.29 0.96 7.95
CA LEU A 699 -17.38 1.79 7.39
C LEU A 699 -18.50 0.90 6.84
N ALA A 700 -18.15 -0.16 6.11
CA ALA A 700 -19.15 -1.10 5.61
C ALA A 700 -19.90 -1.79 6.76
N CYS A 701 -19.21 -2.14 7.86
CA CYS A 701 -19.84 -2.63 9.08
C CYS A 701 -20.83 -1.61 9.69
N SER A 702 -20.44 -0.33 9.79
CA SER A 702 -21.29 0.76 10.29
C SER A 702 -22.51 0.98 9.40
N LEU A 703 -22.33 1.01 8.07
CA LEU A 703 -23.42 1.17 7.12
C LEU A 703 -24.45 0.01 7.17
N ARG A 704 -23.99 -1.20 7.49
CA ARG A 704 -24.84 -2.40 7.64
C ARG A 704 -25.34 -2.66 9.06
N ASP A 705 -24.95 -1.85 10.04
CA ASP A 705 -25.25 -2.06 11.46
C ASP A 705 -24.85 -3.48 11.95
N THR A 706 -23.63 -3.92 11.60
CA THR A 706 -23.14 -5.29 11.87
C THR A 706 -21.69 -5.29 12.37
N GLU A 707 -21.25 -6.38 13.01
CA GLU A 707 -19.86 -6.57 13.49
C GLU A 707 -19.33 -5.44 14.40
N PRO A 708 -20.00 -5.09 15.51
CA PRO A 708 -19.61 -3.97 16.36
C PRO A 708 -18.20 -4.09 16.96
N ALA A 709 -17.73 -5.30 17.25
CA ALA A 709 -16.36 -5.53 17.75
C ALA A 709 -15.29 -5.19 16.69
N LEU A 710 -15.58 -5.44 15.41
CA LEU A 710 -14.71 -5.07 14.30
C LEU A 710 -14.67 -3.55 14.14
N GLN A 711 -15.83 -2.88 14.22
CA GLN A 711 -15.91 -1.41 14.18
C GLN A 711 -15.08 -0.76 15.29
N GLN A 712 -15.26 -1.20 16.54
CA GLN A 712 -14.52 -0.69 17.68
C GLN A 712 -13.01 -0.93 17.55
N GLY A 713 -12.61 -2.12 17.10
CA GLY A 713 -11.21 -2.45 16.87
C GLY A 713 -10.57 -1.60 15.77
N VAL A 714 -11.30 -1.35 14.67
CA VAL A 714 -10.86 -0.48 13.56
C VAL A 714 -10.68 0.96 14.05
N ALA A 715 -11.69 1.53 14.73
CA ALA A 715 -11.64 2.89 15.23
C ALA A 715 -10.48 3.10 16.21
N ALA A 716 -10.33 2.19 17.18
CA ALA A 716 -9.25 2.26 18.17
C ALA A 716 -7.86 2.21 17.49
N TYR A 717 -7.66 1.28 16.56
CA TYR A 717 -6.40 1.16 15.83
C TYR A 717 -6.12 2.42 14.98
N MET A 718 -7.11 2.89 14.23
CA MET A 718 -6.95 4.05 13.36
C MET A 718 -6.68 5.33 14.14
N LYS A 719 -7.31 5.47 15.32
CA LYS A 719 -7.07 6.57 16.25
C LYS A 719 -5.64 6.56 16.80
N SER A 720 -5.12 5.41 17.25
CA SER A 720 -3.77 5.37 17.84
C SER A 720 -2.64 5.33 16.80
N HIS A 721 -2.95 5.04 15.52
CA HIS A 721 -1.95 4.88 14.48
C HIS A 721 -2.21 5.77 13.24
N HIS A 722 -2.73 6.98 13.46
CA HIS A 722 -3.11 7.89 12.38
C HIS A 722 -1.93 8.41 11.54
N GLY A 723 -0.68 8.29 12.03
CA GLY A 723 0.52 8.55 11.22
C GLY A 723 0.61 7.64 9.99
N PHE A 724 0.03 6.43 10.04
CA PHE A 724 -0.02 5.51 8.88
C PHE A 724 -1.00 5.92 7.79
N MET A 725 -1.81 6.97 7.97
CA MET A 725 -2.77 7.35 6.93
C MET A 725 -2.09 7.63 5.58
N ARG A 726 -0.81 8.04 5.57
CA ARG A 726 0.00 8.25 4.35
C ARG A 726 0.59 6.98 3.71
N ARG A 727 0.45 5.84 4.39
CA ARG A 727 0.96 4.54 3.93
C ARG A 727 -0.18 3.73 3.30
N SER A 728 -0.68 4.21 2.16
CA SER A 728 -1.77 3.55 1.43
C SER A 728 -1.30 3.01 0.08
N HIS A 729 -0.69 1.82 0.10
CA HIS A 729 -0.24 1.12 -1.10
C HIS A 729 -1.40 0.93 -2.10
N GLY A 730 -1.17 1.32 -3.36
CA GLY A 730 -2.18 1.27 -4.44
C GLY A 730 -3.11 2.49 -4.52
N TYR A 731 -3.14 3.37 -3.49
CA TYR A 731 -4.07 4.51 -3.42
C TYR A 731 -3.39 5.88 -3.41
N GLY A 732 -2.14 5.96 -2.96
CA GLY A 732 -1.51 7.24 -2.66
C GLY A 732 -2.18 7.98 -1.51
N ALA A 733 -1.96 9.28 -1.43
CA ALA A 733 -2.54 10.12 -0.37
C ALA A 733 -4.07 10.30 -0.48
N MET A 734 -4.71 9.91 -1.60
CA MET A 734 -6.18 9.85 -1.66
C MET A 734 -6.72 8.78 -0.72
N GLY A 735 -5.97 7.69 -0.53
CA GLY A 735 -6.27 6.69 0.48
C GLY A 735 -6.26 7.26 1.91
N SER A 736 -5.47 8.30 2.18
CA SER A 736 -5.46 8.97 3.49
C SER A 736 -6.81 9.62 3.78
N TYR A 737 -7.30 10.45 2.86
CA TYR A 737 -8.59 11.13 3.02
C TYR A 737 -9.79 10.19 2.90
N LEU A 738 -9.71 9.18 2.05
CA LEU A 738 -10.72 8.11 2.01
C LEU A 738 -10.77 7.34 3.34
N GLY A 739 -9.62 7.03 3.93
CA GLY A 739 -9.56 6.41 5.25
C GLY A 739 -10.15 7.31 6.34
N LEU A 740 -9.94 8.63 6.26
CA LEU A 740 -10.54 9.60 7.19
C LEU A 740 -12.06 9.66 7.04
N MET A 741 -12.56 9.61 5.80
CA MET A 741 -14.00 9.55 5.53
C MET A 741 -14.59 8.27 6.11
N ALA A 742 -13.89 7.14 5.95
CA ALA A 742 -14.29 5.89 6.54
C ALA A 742 -14.29 5.95 8.08
N LEU A 743 -13.26 6.54 8.71
CA LEU A 743 -13.23 6.73 10.16
C LEU A 743 -14.38 7.62 10.64
N ALA A 744 -14.71 8.69 9.91
CA ALA A 744 -15.86 9.56 10.23
C ALA A 744 -17.18 8.78 10.28
N GLY A 745 -17.40 7.87 9.33
CA GLY A 745 -18.60 7.02 9.34
C GLY A 745 -18.55 5.84 10.33
N VAL A 746 -17.40 5.53 10.91
CA VAL A 746 -17.22 4.45 11.92
C VAL A 746 -17.32 4.99 13.34
N ASP A 747 -16.52 6.02 13.65
CA ASP A 747 -16.41 6.61 14.97
C ASP A 747 -16.03 8.09 14.82
N GLU A 748 -17.02 8.96 14.98
CA GLU A 748 -16.87 10.40 14.80
C GLU A 748 -15.90 11.02 15.81
N SER A 749 -15.83 10.51 17.04
CA SER A 749 -14.91 11.03 18.06
C SER A 749 -13.46 10.68 17.75
N ALA A 750 -13.20 9.45 17.31
CA ALA A 750 -11.90 9.05 16.80
C ALA A 750 -11.50 9.88 15.58
N PHE A 751 -12.44 10.13 14.65
CA PHE A 751 -12.22 11.01 13.51
C PHE A 751 -11.85 12.44 13.93
N GLN A 752 -12.63 13.07 14.81
CA GLN A 752 -12.37 14.43 15.29
C GLN A 752 -10.97 14.53 15.92
N HIS A 753 -10.62 13.57 16.79
CA HIS A 753 -9.29 13.51 17.39
C HIS A 753 -8.17 13.46 16.34
N VAL A 754 -8.32 12.62 15.31
CA VAL A 754 -7.33 12.52 14.23
C VAL A 754 -7.26 13.82 13.42
N MET A 755 -8.40 14.43 13.09
CA MET A 755 -8.43 15.70 12.35
C MET A 755 -7.76 16.85 13.10
N GLU A 756 -7.89 16.91 14.42
CA GLU A 756 -7.20 17.89 15.26
C GLU A 756 -5.67 17.75 15.16
N GLN A 757 -5.14 16.52 15.17
CA GLN A 757 -3.70 16.26 15.04
C GLN A 757 -3.17 16.62 13.64
N TRP A 758 -4.01 16.46 12.60
CA TRP A 758 -3.63 16.73 11.21
C TRP A 758 -3.97 18.14 10.73
N ALA A 759 -4.69 18.95 11.51
CA ALA A 759 -5.04 20.33 11.18
C ALA A 759 -3.83 21.18 10.74
N PRO A 760 -2.66 21.13 11.41
CA PRO A 760 -1.49 21.89 10.97
C PRO A 760 -1.02 21.51 9.57
N VAL A 761 -1.01 20.21 9.26
CA VAL A 761 -0.57 19.69 7.96
C VAL A 761 -1.57 20.05 6.87
N ILE A 762 -2.87 19.94 7.14
CA ILE A 762 -3.92 20.36 6.21
C ILE A 762 -3.84 21.86 5.93
N ALA A 763 -3.57 22.68 6.95
CA ALA A 763 -3.36 24.12 6.78
C ALA A 763 -2.13 24.44 5.92
N MET A 764 -1.06 23.64 6.01
CA MET A 764 0.13 23.78 5.15
C MET A 764 -0.13 23.34 3.71
N GLN A 765 -1.00 22.34 3.50
CA GLN A 765 -1.39 21.84 2.18
C GLN A 765 -2.33 22.79 1.44
N TRP A 766 -3.13 23.56 2.19
CA TRP A 766 -4.12 24.46 1.62
C TRP A 766 -3.48 25.71 1.01
N GLN A 767 -3.60 25.83 -0.30
CA GLN A 767 -3.26 27.04 -1.03
C GLN A 767 -4.54 27.74 -1.50
N ARG A 768 -4.79 28.94 -0.96
CA ARG A 768 -6.00 29.75 -1.23
C ARG A 768 -6.25 29.89 -2.73
N GLY A 769 -7.50 29.64 -3.13
CA GLY A 769 -7.96 29.66 -4.53
C GLY A 769 -7.39 28.54 -5.43
N LYS A 770 -6.53 27.67 -4.89
CA LYS A 770 -5.96 26.51 -5.59
C LYS A 770 -6.28 25.18 -4.91
N GLY A 771 -6.97 25.15 -3.77
CA GLY A 771 -7.34 23.93 -3.06
C GLY A 771 -6.17 23.29 -2.30
N LEU A 772 -6.27 21.98 -2.04
CA LEU A 772 -5.18 21.22 -1.41
C LEU A 772 -4.17 20.79 -2.47
N ARG A 773 -2.89 21.08 -2.22
CA ARG A 773 -1.79 20.64 -3.08
C ARG A 773 -0.99 19.52 -2.41
N HIS A 774 -0.43 18.65 -3.25
CA HIS A 774 0.38 17.53 -2.79
C HIS A 774 1.56 18.01 -1.94
N VAL A 775 1.82 17.26 -0.86
CA VAL A 775 3.03 17.41 -0.04
C VAL A 775 3.57 16.02 0.21
N GLU A 776 4.80 15.80 -0.24
CA GLU A 776 5.65 14.63 0.00
C GLU A 776 5.01 13.25 -0.34
N PRO A 777 5.55 12.50 -1.31
CA PRO A 777 4.87 11.30 -1.77
C PRO A 777 4.94 10.17 -0.75
N GLN A 778 3.77 9.55 -0.60
CA GLN A 778 3.48 8.16 -0.29
C GLN A 778 4.64 7.30 0.25
N ILE A 779 4.44 6.77 1.44
CA ILE A 779 5.32 5.80 2.13
C ILE A 779 5.34 4.42 1.40
N THR A 780 4.88 4.32 0.15
CA THR A 780 4.91 3.08 -0.65
C THR A 780 5.14 3.37 -2.14
N ASN A 781 5.98 2.54 -2.76
CA ASN A 781 6.64 2.78 -4.05
C ASN A 781 5.75 2.57 -5.30
N VAL A 782 4.43 2.77 -5.22
CA VAL A 782 3.52 2.39 -6.31
C VAL A 782 2.78 3.60 -6.85
N GLY A 783 3.25 4.06 -8.02
CA GLY A 783 2.68 5.15 -8.81
C GLY A 783 1.35 4.82 -9.48
N CYS A 784 0.40 4.19 -8.78
CA CYS A 784 -0.92 3.88 -9.34
C CYS A 784 -1.74 5.14 -9.68
N VAL A 785 -1.37 6.34 -9.22
CA VAL A 785 -2.18 7.54 -9.50
C VAL A 785 -1.44 8.88 -9.61
N SER A 786 -0.11 8.91 -9.73
CA SER A 786 0.67 10.16 -9.81
C SER A 786 0.88 10.69 -11.24
N GLY A 787 -0.25 10.90 -11.94
CA GLY A 787 -0.31 11.76 -13.13
C GLY A 787 -0.40 13.25 -12.73
N LYS A 788 -0.40 14.16 -13.73
CA LYS A 788 -0.57 15.62 -13.57
C LYS A 788 -1.89 16.06 -12.90
N SER A 789 -2.69 15.09 -12.49
CA SER A 789 -4.10 15.12 -12.15
C SER A 789 -4.37 14.56 -10.74
N SER A 790 -3.32 14.20 -9.99
CA SER A 790 -3.44 13.77 -8.59
C SER A 790 -3.85 14.88 -7.64
N ASP A 791 -3.48 16.13 -7.94
CA ASP A 791 -3.77 17.30 -7.10
C ASP A 791 -5.27 17.57 -6.99
N ASP A 792 -5.98 17.39 -8.10
CA ASP A 792 -7.43 17.63 -8.21
C ASP A 792 -8.19 16.65 -7.32
N CYS A 793 -7.76 15.39 -7.33
CA CYS A 793 -8.42 14.34 -6.57
C CYS A 793 -8.23 14.50 -5.05
N TYR A 794 -7.12 15.07 -4.57
CA TYR A 794 -6.98 15.41 -3.13
C TYR A 794 -8.02 16.41 -2.70
N SER A 795 -8.22 17.45 -3.51
CA SER A 795 -9.20 18.49 -3.24
C SER A 795 -10.61 17.90 -3.25
N TYR A 796 -10.94 17.02 -4.20
CA TYR A 796 -12.26 16.40 -4.28
C TYR A 796 -12.52 15.41 -3.15
N THR A 797 -11.55 14.56 -2.80
CA THR A 797 -11.71 13.61 -1.68
C THR A 797 -11.82 14.35 -0.35
N MET A 798 -11.07 15.45 -0.14
CA MET A 798 -11.24 16.30 1.04
C MET A 798 -12.60 16.99 1.05
N ALA A 799 -13.08 17.48 -0.09
CA ALA A 799 -14.42 18.07 -0.18
C ALA A 799 -15.52 17.06 0.21
N ALA A 800 -15.42 15.82 -0.28
CA ALA A 800 -16.32 14.74 0.12
C ALA A 800 -16.20 14.44 1.62
N LEU A 801 -14.98 14.37 2.17
CA LEU A 801 -14.73 14.17 3.60
C LEU A 801 -15.39 15.26 4.47
N LEU A 802 -15.20 16.54 4.10
CA LEU A 802 -15.73 17.67 4.85
C LEU A 802 -17.26 17.75 4.85
N SER A 803 -17.96 16.93 4.07
CA SER A 803 -19.42 16.76 4.22
C SER A 803 -19.83 16.21 5.59
N VAL A 804 -18.91 15.61 6.36
CA VAL A 804 -19.11 15.22 7.77
C VAL A 804 -19.61 16.37 8.65
N ARG A 805 -19.24 17.61 8.32
CA ARG A 805 -19.63 18.83 9.03
C ARG A 805 -21.15 19.04 9.10
N GLN A 806 -21.87 18.39 8.19
CA GLN A 806 -23.33 18.45 8.07
C GLN A 806 -23.96 17.07 7.85
N HIS A 807 -23.19 15.99 8.08
CA HIS A 807 -23.58 14.62 7.75
C HIS A 807 -24.15 14.49 6.33
N GLY A 808 -23.42 15.02 5.36
CA GLY A 808 -23.89 15.20 3.97
C GLY A 808 -24.04 13.90 3.19
N LEU A 809 -23.15 12.93 3.44
CA LEU A 809 -23.13 11.62 2.80
C LEU A 809 -23.39 10.51 3.83
N HIS A 810 -23.92 9.36 3.40
CA HIS A 810 -24.06 8.21 4.29
C HIS A 810 -22.70 7.70 4.78
N CYS A 811 -21.66 7.77 3.95
CA CYS A 811 -20.27 7.52 4.35
C CYS A 811 -19.77 8.47 5.46
N THR A 812 -20.43 9.61 5.68
CA THR A 812 -20.10 10.62 6.70
C THR A 812 -21.19 10.81 7.76
N GLY A 813 -22.13 9.87 7.85
CA GLY A 813 -23.15 9.85 8.92
C GLY A 813 -24.58 10.21 8.52
N ALA A 814 -24.88 10.48 7.24
CA ALA A 814 -26.26 10.71 6.80
C ALA A 814 -27.15 9.47 7.06
N LYS A 815 -28.43 9.71 7.34
CA LYS A 815 -29.43 8.66 7.59
C LYS A 815 -30.67 8.77 6.72
N ASP A 816 -30.99 9.98 6.29
CA ASP A 816 -32.13 10.28 5.44
C ASP A 816 -31.81 10.01 3.97
N THR A 817 -32.84 9.70 3.19
CA THR A 817 -32.76 9.36 1.77
C THR A 817 -33.70 10.24 0.96
N GLN A 818 -33.51 10.28 -0.36
CA GLN A 818 -34.41 10.94 -1.32
C GLN A 818 -34.60 12.45 -1.07
N TRP A 819 -33.55 13.15 -0.63
CA TRP A 819 -33.57 14.60 -0.43
C TRP A 819 -33.41 15.40 -1.73
N LEU A 820 -32.86 14.77 -2.78
CA LEU A 820 -32.60 15.38 -4.08
C LEU A 820 -33.49 14.70 -5.13
N PRO A 821 -34.42 15.38 -5.82
CA PRO A 821 -35.16 14.74 -6.90
C PRO A 821 -34.21 14.28 -8.01
N TYR A 822 -34.46 13.11 -8.62
CA TYR A 822 -33.83 12.75 -9.88
C TYR A 822 -34.53 13.49 -11.05
N PRO A 823 -33.91 13.66 -12.23
CA PRO A 823 -34.48 14.48 -13.30
C PRO A 823 -35.79 13.88 -13.86
N GLU A 824 -36.80 14.71 -14.12
CA GLU A 824 -38.15 14.25 -14.53
C GLU A 824 -38.17 13.47 -15.86
N ASP A 825 -37.30 13.82 -16.80
CA ASP A 825 -37.23 13.18 -18.13
C ASP A 825 -36.47 11.85 -18.14
N VAL A 826 -35.94 11.45 -16.98
CA VAL A 826 -35.15 10.24 -16.85
C VAL A 826 -36.07 9.04 -16.76
N LYS A 827 -36.13 8.29 -17.86
CA LYS A 827 -36.77 6.99 -17.85
C LYS A 827 -35.89 5.98 -17.11
N PRO A 828 -36.47 5.16 -16.23
CA PRO A 828 -35.73 4.02 -15.69
C PRO A 828 -35.30 3.10 -16.84
N PRO A 829 -34.23 2.33 -16.66
CA PRO A 829 -33.68 1.55 -17.77
C PRO A 829 -34.70 0.46 -18.17
N GLN A 830 -34.83 0.22 -19.47
CA GLN A 830 -35.52 -0.98 -19.95
C GLN A 830 -34.73 -2.22 -19.49
N PRO A 831 -35.39 -3.33 -19.14
CA PRO A 831 -34.73 -4.63 -19.04
C PRO A 831 -33.79 -4.87 -20.22
N VAL A 832 -32.48 -5.03 -19.95
CA VAL A 832 -31.48 -5.17 -21.01
C VAL A 832 -31.81 -6.40 -21.88
N LEU A 833 -32.04 -6.13 -23.16
CA LEU A 833 -32.25 -7.11 -24.21
C LEU A 833 -30.93 -7.36 -24.95
N ILE A 834 -30.72 -8.57 -25.46
CA ILE A 834 -29.43 -8.93 -26.08
C ILE A 834 -29.42 -8.74 -27.59
N HIS A 835 -30.53 -9.00 -28.27
CA HIS A 835 -30.65 -8.74 -29.71
C HIS A 835 -32.12 -8.71 -30.14
N GLU A 836 -32.36 -7.95 -31.21
CA GLU A 836 -33.61 -7.96 -31.96
C GLU A 836 -33.45 -8.97 -33.10
N SER A 837 -34.35 -9.94 -33.20
CA SER A 837 -34.38 -10.93 -34.29
C SER A 837 -35.73 -10.83 -34.99
N GLU A 838 -35.74 -10.57 -36.29
CA GLU A 838 -36.96 -10.45 -37.11
C GLU A 838 -38.00 -9.44 -36.58
N GLY A 839 -37.54 -8.34 -35.95
CA GLY A 839 -38.42 -7.32 -35.36
C GLY A 839 -39.05 -7.72 -34.03
N VAL A 840 -38.56 -8.80 -33.40
CA VAL A 840 -39.01 -9.27 -32.09
C VAL A 840 -37.86 -9.14 -31.08
N ASN A 841 -38.17 -8.55 -29.92
CA ASN A 841 -37.27 -8.47 -28.78
C ASN A 841 -37.12 -9.85 -28.12
N VAL A 842 -35.95 -10.46 -28.22
CA VAL A 842 -35.66 -11.78 -27.63
C VAL A 842 -34.84 -11.59 -26.35
N ALA A 843 -35.39 -12.02 -25.21
CA ALA A 843 -34.66 -12.03 -23.95
C ALA A 843 -33.66 -13.20 -23.92
N ARG A 844 -32.43 -13.00 -23.41
CA ARG A 844 -31.76 -14.11 -22.71
C ARG A 844 -32.15 -14.02 -21.23
N PRO A 845 -32.72 -15.11 -20.66
CA PRO A 845 -33.03 -15.19 -19.24
C PRO A 845 -31.88 -14.69 -18.34
N SER A 846 -30.64 -14.96 -18.74
CA SER A 846 -29.41 -14.62 -18.02
C SER A 846 -29.17 -13.16 -17.61
N LEU A 847 -29.77 -12.15 -18.25
CA LEU A 847 -29.66 -10.75 -17.78
C LEU A 847 -30.65 -10.44 -16.67
N LEU A 848 -31.80 -11.12 -16.64
CA LEU A 848 -32.80 -11.04 -15.58
C LEU A 848 -32.39 -11.81 -14.30
N HIS A 849 -31.22 -12.46 -14.30
CA HIS A 849 -30.67 -13.13 -13.12
C HIS A 849 -29.92 -12.17 -12.18
N TYR A 850 -29.40 -11.06 -12.70
CA TYR A 850 -28.63 -10.09 -11.89
C TYR A 850 -29.49 -8.96 -11.35
N VAL A 851 -30.76 -8.96 -11.72
CA VAL A 851 -31.70 -7.87 -11.49
C VAL A 851 -33.02 -8.50 -11.10
N THR A 852 -33.57 -8.07 -9.97
CA THR A 852 -34.92 -8.51 -9.63
C THR A 852 -35.87 -7.91 -10.65
N ALA A 853 -36.78 -8.70 -11.23
CA ALA A 853 -37.75 -8.24 -12.22
C ALA A 853 -39.12 -8.85 -11.94
N ARG A 854 -40.19 -8.23 -12.43
CA ARG A 854 -41.56 -8.76 -12.39
C ARG A 854 -42.09 -8.88 -13.80
N TYR A 855 -43.00 -9.84 -14.00
CA TYR A 855 -43.55 -10.12 -15.32
C TYR A 855 -45.05 -10.38 -15.30
N THR A 856 -45.66 -10.27 -16.48
CA THR A 856 -47.04 -10.68 -16.77
C THR A 856 -47.03 -11.49 -18.08
N LYS A 857 -48.04 -12.34 -18.26
CA LYS A 857 -48.20 -13.17 -19.47
C LYS A 857 -49.27 -12.63 -20.43
N ASP A 858 -50.13 -11.75 -19.96
CA ASP A 858 -51.29 -11.21 -20.68
C ASP A 858 -50.97 -9.90 -21.42
N GLY A 859 -49.72 -9.44 -21.35
CA GLY A 859 -49.29 -8.19 -21.97
C GLY A 859 -49.48 -6.95 -21.10
N SER A 860 -50.06 -7.06 -19.90
CA SER A 860 -50.25 -5.90 -19.02
C SER A 860 -48.91 -5.44 -18.41
N SER A 861 -48.79 -4.17 -18.06
CA SER A 861 -47.61 -3.69 -17.33
C SER A 861 -47.48 -4.42 -15.96
N PRO A 862 -46.31 -4.97 -15.61
CA PRO A 862 -46.11 -5.59 -14.30
C PRO A 862 -46.25 -4.57 -13.17
N GLY A 863 -47.00 -4.92 -12.14
CA GLY A 863 -47.15 -4.14 -10.91
C GLY A 863 -46.44 -4.79 -9.72
N LYS A 864 -46.55 -4.17 -8.54
CA LYS A 864 -45.95 -4.68 -7.28
C LYS A 864 -46.41 -6.11 -6.93
N ASP A 865 -47.61 -6.49 -7.36
CA ASP A 865 -48.24 -7.78 -7.08
C ASP A 865 -48.02 -8.80 -8.21
N SER A 866 -47.46 -8.37 -9.35
CA SER A 866 -47.11 -9.27 -10.46
C SER A 866 -46.03 -10.26 -10.04
N PRO A 867 -46.04 -11.50 -10.57
CA PRO A 867 -45.06 -12.51 -10.18
C PRO A 867 -43.62 -12.06 -10.46
N VAL A 868 -42.74 -12.34 -9.49
CA VAL A 868 -41.30 -12.08 -9.63
C VAL A 868 -40.73 -13.06 -10.64
N TRP A 869 -39.97 -12.52 -11.59
CA TRP A 869 -39.20 -13.29 -12.54
C TRP A 869 -38.22 -14.21 -11.80
N LYS A 870 -38.22 -15.48 -12.20
CA LYS A 870 -37.24 -16.47 -11.75
C LYS A 870 -36.63 -17.17 -12.95
N PRO A 871 -35.39 -17.66 -12.85
CA PRO A 871 -34.85 -18.61 -13.81
C PRO A 871 -35.85 -19.75 -14.03
N GLY A 872 -36.16 -20.07 -15.27
CA GLY A 872 -37.22 -21.05 -15.60
C GLY A 872 -38.65 -20.55 -15.69
N THR A 873 -38.85 -19.23 -15.68
CA THR A 873 -40.16 -18.63 -15.88
C THR A 873 -40.55 -18.64 -17.37
N GLY A 874 -41.73 -19.20 -17.68
CA GLY A 874 -42.31 -19.21 -19.01
C GLY A 874 -41.97 -20.45 -19.85
N ASN A 875 -42.73 -20.67 -20.93
CA ASN A 875 -42.52 -21.75 -21.89
C ASN A 875 -41.94 -21.21 -23.22
N ASP A 876 -41.37 -22.09 -24.04
CA ASP A 876 -40.97 -21.77 -25.41
C ASP A 876 -42.15 -21.16 -26.17
N GLY A 877 -41.97 -19.95 -26.71
CA GLY A 877 -43.00 -19.19 -27.41
C GLY A 877 -43.85 -18.26 -26.54
N ASP A 878 -43.68 -18.24 -25.20
CA ASP A 878 -44.38 -17.29 -24.34
C ASP A 878 -43.98 -15.84 -24.69
N HIS A 879 -44.97 -14.95 -24.75
CA HIS A 879 -44.77 -13.51 -24.75
C HIS A 879 -44.95 -13.00 -23.32
N LEU A 880 -43.91 -12.41 -22.77
CA LEU A 880 -43.93 -11.87 -21.43
C LEU A 880 -43.73 -10.37 -21.48
N THR A 881 -44.42 -9.66 -20.61
CA THR A 881 -44.13 -8.25 -20.41
C THR A 881 -43.38 -8.15 -19.09
N VAL A 882 -42.15 -7.62 -19.11
CA VAL A 882 -41.21 -7.65 -17.99
C VAL A 882 -40.77 -6.25 -17.62
N ALA A 883 -40.65 -5.97 -16.33
CA ALA A 883 -40.14 -4.71 -15.81
C ALA A 883 -39.22 -4.97 -14.60
N TYR A 884 -38.27 -4.07 -14.34
CA TYR A 884 -37.36 -4.22 -13.20
C TYR A 884 -38.13 -4.09 -11.88
N GLN A 885 -37.64 -4.75 -10.84
CA GLN A 885 -38.11 -4.62 -9.48
C GLN A 885 -36.99 -4.08 -8.60
N SER A 886 -37.31 -3.09 -7.79
CA SER A 886 -36.50 -2.66 -6.66
C SER A 886 -37.27 -2.78 -5.35
N SER A 887 -36.60 -2.37 -4.27
CA SER A 887 -37.20 -2.07 -2.96
C SER A 887 -38.33 -1.04 -3.01
N HIS A 888 -38.36 -0.19 -4.04
CA HIS A 888 -39.34 0.89 -4.22
C HIS A 888 -40.51 0.51 -5.15
N GLY A 889 -40.53 -0.72 -5.68
CA GLY A 889 -41.60 -1.22 -6.53
C GLY A 889 -41.11 -1.67 -7.90
N VAL A 890 -42.04 -1.69 -8.88
CA VAL A 890 -41.69 -1.96 -10.28
C VAL A 890 -41.18 -0.68 -10.93
N MET A 891 -40.06 -0.76 -11.64
CA MET A 891 -39.37 0.35 -12.27
C MET A 891 -39.17 0.09 -13.76
N GLY A 892 -39.22 1.16 -14.56
CA GLY A 892 -38.99 1.15 -16.01
C GLY A 892 -40.25 0.96 -16.80
N ASP A 893 -40.19 1.27 -18.10
CA ASP A 893 -41.28 0.83 -18.97
C ASP A 893 -41.20 -0.71 -19.10
N PRO A 894 -42.36 -1.37 -19.12
CA PRO A 894 -42.40 -2.79 -19.41
C PRO A 894 -41.88 -3.07 -20.82
N THR A 895 -41.00 -4.05 -20.92
CA THR A 895 -40.53 -4.59 -22.20
C THR A 895 -41.26 -5.88 -22.49
N SER A 896 -41.91 -5.95 -23.65
CA SER A 896 -42.39 -7.22 -24.18
C SER A 896 -41.20 -8.03 -24.72
N ILE A 897 -41.04 -9.22 -24.16
CA ILE A 897 -40.03 -10.19 -24.55
C ILE A 897 -40.71 -11.43 -25.11
N HIS A 898 -40.11 -12.00 -26.15
CA HIS A 898 -40.45 -13.33 -26.62
C HIS A 898 -39.44 -14.34 -26.06
N LEU A 899 -39.93 -15.41 -25.45
CA LEU A 899 -39.08 -16.53 -25.07
C LEU A 899 -38.87 -17.42 -26.31
N GLY A 900 -37.67 -17.37 -26.89
CA GLY A 900 -37.35 -18.12 -28.11
C GLY A 900 -37.43 -19.65 -27.94
N ARG A 901 -37.51 -20.39 -29.06
CA ARG A 901 -37.62 -21.87 -29.11
C ARG A 901 -36.40 -22.65 -28.55
N GLU A 902 -35.35 -21.94 -28.14
CA GLU A 902 -34.11 -22.48 -27.58
C GLU A 902 -33.91 -22.04 -26.12
N CYS A 903 -34.99 -21.73 -25.39
CA CYS A 903 -34.88 -21.19 -24.05
C CYS A 903 -34.39 -22.28 -23.07
N PRO A 904 -33.19 -22.15 -22.47
CA PRO A 904 -32.68 -23.14 -21.51
C PRO A 904 -33.44 -23.13 -20.18
N SER A 905 -34.42 -22.24 -20.04
CA SER A 905 -35.22 -21.98 -18.85
C SER A 905 -35.93 -23.25 -18.31
N GLN A 906 -36.14 -24.28 -19.13
CA GLN A 906 -36.73 -25.54 -18.66
C GLN A 906 -35.75 -26.47 -17.91
N TRP A 907 -34.47 -26.12 -17.80
CA TRP A 907 -33.44 -26.97 -17.15
C TRP A 907 -33.30 -26.58 -15.68
N SER A 908 -33.87 -27.37 -14.77
CA SER A 908 -33.63 -27.17 -13.33
C SER A 908 -32.33 -27.85 -12.92
N VAL A 909 -31.23 -27.10 -12.79
CA VAL A 909 -30.06 -27.62 -12.07
C VAL A 909 -30.46 -27.77 -10.59
N VAL A 910 -30.36 -28.98 -10.04
CA VAL A 910 -30.60 -29.22 -8.60
C VAL A 910 -29.32 -29.48 -7.83
N GLU A 911 -28.27 -29.90 -8.50
CA GLU A 911 -26.99 -30.17 -7.88
C GLU A 911 -25.86 -29.82 -8.86
N ALA A 912 -24.89 -29.08 -8.35
CA ALA A 912 -23.69 -28.73 -9.08
C ALA A 912 -22.53 -28.63 -8.11
N SER A 913 -21.37 -29.10 -8.55
CA SER A 913 -20.07 -28.79 -7.95
C SER A 913 -19.29 -27.97 -8.97
N CYS A 914 -18.89 -26.74 -8.60
CA CYS A 914 -18.03 -25.89 -9.43
C CYS A 914 -16.53 -26.12 -9.16
N GLY A 915 -16.16 -27.22 -8.51
CA GLY A 915 -14.77 -27.53 -8.16
C GLY A 915 -14.18 -26.59 -7.09
N PHE A 916 -15.02 -25.99 -6.26
CA PHE A 916 -14.54 -25.36 -5.03
C PHE A 916 -14.16 -26.45 -4.02
N PRO A 917 -13.09 -26.27 -3.23
CA PRO A 917 -12.78 -27.17 -2.12
C PRO A 917 -13.92 -27.18 -1.10
N ASP A 918 -14.26 -28.35 -0.57
CA ASP A 918 -15.32 -28.49 0.44
C ASP A 918 -14.99 -27.72 1.73
N GLU A 919 -13.70 -27.53 2.01
CA GLU A 919 -13.15 -26.76 3.12
C GLU A 919 -13.20 -25.23 2.94
N THR A 920 -13.91 -24.71 1.93
CA THR A 920 -14.01 -23.25 1.71
C THR A 920 -14.66 -22.55 2.92
N ILE A 921 -13.95 -21.60 3.50
CA ILE A 921 -14.29 -20.95 4.76
C ILE A 921 -15.43 -19.96 4.56
N GLY A 922 -16.50 -20.13 5.35
CA GLY A 922 -17.63 -19.20 5.40
C GLY A 922 -18.49 -19.17 4.13
N LEU A 923 -18.36 -20.17 3.26
CA LEU A 923 -19.11 -20.29 2.02
C LEU A 923 -19.82 -21.63 1.95
N ASP A 924 -21.12 -21.61 1.64
CA ASP A 924 -21.87 -22.82 1.29
C ASP A 924 -21.57 -23.17 -0.17
N VAL A 925 -20.56 -24.03 -0.36
CA VAL A 925 -20.02 -24.45 -1.66
C VAL A 925 -21.12 -25.03 -2.56
N SER A 926 -22.03 -25.82 -1.99
CA SER A 926 -23.15 -26.42 -2.72
C SER A 926 -24.12 -25.36 -3.20
N LYS A 927 -24.49 -24.39 -2.34
CA LYS A 927 -25.40 -23.30 -2.74
C LYS A 927 -24.79 -22.37 -3.79
N ILE A 928 -23.53 -21.97 -3.66
CA ILE A 928 -22.89 -21.10 -4.66
C ILE A 928 -22.65 -21.83 -5.97
N SER A 929 -22.25 -23.10 -5.93
CA SER A 929 -22.07 -23.92 -7.13
C SER A 929 -23.39 -24.10 -7.86
N LEU A 930 -24.47 -24.38 -7.13
CA LEU A 930 -25.82 -24.46 -7.66
C LEU A 930 -26.28 -23.14 -8.27
N ALA A 931 -26.04 -22.01 -7.60
CA ALA A 931 -26.39 -20.68 -8.10
C ALA A 931 -25.63 -20.34 -9.40
N ARG A 932 -24.32 -20.62 -9.46
CA ARG A 932 -23.49 -20.42 -10.66
C ARG A 932 -23.91 -21.33 -11.81
N ALA A 933 -24.18 -22.59 -11.51
CA ALA A 933 -24.61 -23.58 -12.49
C ALA A 933 -25.94 -23.20 -13.14
N ARG A 934 -26.92 -22.76 -12.34
CA ARG A 934 -28.19 -22.24 -12.87
C ARG A 934 -27.95 -21.09 -13.86
N ASN A 935 -27.07 -20.15 -13.52
CA ASN A 935 -26.74 -19.05 -14.42
C ASN A 935 -26.04 -19.50 -15.73
N ALA A 936 -25.14 -20.50 -15.64
CA ALA A 936 -24.38 -21.00 -16.78
C ALA A 936 -25.26 -21.66 -17.86
N PHE A 937 -26.28 -22.42 -17.44
CA PHE A 937 -27.17 -23.14 -18.35
C PHE A 937 -28.15 -22.21 -19.06
N ASP A 938 -28.43 -21.02 -18.53
CA ASP A 938 -29.30 -19.99 -19.12
C ASP A 938 -28.63 -19.12 -20.21
N GLY A 939 -27.52 -19.61 -20.80
CA GLY A 939 -26.90 -19.03 -22.00
C GLY A 939 -26.10 -17.73 -21.77
N ASN A 940 -25.65 -17.48 -20.54
CA ASN A 940 -24.81 -16.32 -20.25
C ASN A 940 -23.31 -16.63 -20.47
N PRO A 941 -22.61 -15.96 -21.40
CA PRO A 941 -21.16 -16.12 -21.55
C PRO A 941 -20.37 -15.60 -20.34
N SER A 942 -20.92 -14.69 -19.52
CA SER A 942 -20.24 -14.14 -18.34
C SER A 942 -20.32 -15.02 -17.08
N THR A 943 -21.31 -15.91 -16.99
CA THR A 943 -21.42 -16.96 -15.94
C THR A 943 -20.97 -18.33 -16.43
N ALA A 944 -20.00 -18.35 -17.34
CA ALA A 944 -19.21 -19.54 -17.62
C ALA A 944 -18.96 -20.34 -16.33
N PHE A 945 -19.05 -21.68 -16.43
CA PHE A 945 -18.69 -22.61 -15.37
C PHE A 945 -17.20 -22.43 -15.06
N ARG A 946 -16.89 -21.43 -14.21
CA ARG A 946 -15.52 -21.09 -13.82
C ARG A 946 -15.10 -22.08 -12.75
N VAL A 947 -14.34 -23.09 -13.18
CA VAL A 947 -13.73 -24.06 -12.27
C VAL A 947 -12.48 -23.42 -11.67
N ASN A 948 -12.33 -23.53 -10.36
CA ASN A 948 -11.16 -23.05 -9.65
C ASN A 948 -9.97 -24.00 -9.92
N ASN A 949 -8.86 -23.52 -10.49
CA ASN A 949 -7.59 -24.26 -10.40
C ASN A 949 -6.49 -23.33 -9.88
N SER A 950 -6.13 -23.60 -8.63
CA SER A 950 -5.41 -22.74 -7.69
C SER A 950 -3.90 -22.99 -7.64
N SER A 951 -3.30 -23.69 -8.60
CA SER A 951 -1.98 -24.32 -8.39
C SER A 951 -0.84 -23.91 -9.33
N SER A 952 -1.03 -23.15 -10.41
CA SER A 952 0.12 -22.80 -11.26
C SER A 952 0.00 -21.46 -11.96
N SER A 953 1.17 -20.86 -12.23
CA SER A 953 1.39 -19.72 -13.12
C SER A 953 0.92 -19.94 -14.57
N GLY A 954 0.36 -21.12 -14.88
CA GLY A 954 -0.22 -21.51 -16.16
C GLY A 954 -1.72 -21.26 -16.23
N GLY A 955 -2.14 -20.02 -15.99
CA GLY A 955 -3.30 -19.44 -16.64
C GLY A 955 -4.73 -20.00 -16.38
N LEU A 956 -5.67 -19.32 -17.03
CA LEU A 956 -7.13 -19.44 -16.88
C LEU A 956 -7.70 -20.72 -17.49
N SER A 957 -8.53 -21.45 -16.76
CA SER A 957 -9.40 -22.50 -17.34
C SER A 957 -10.86 -22.03 -17.31
N ILE A 958 -11.27 -21.22 -18.29
CA ILE A 958 -12.66 -20.72 -18.41
C ILE A 958 -13.42 -21.65 -19.37
N TRP A 959 -14.55 -22.22 -18.92
CA TRP A 959 -15.45 -23.04 -19.74
C TRP A 959 -16.88 -22.58 -19.56
N SER A 960 -17.66 -22.50 -20.63
CA SER A 960 -19.12 -22.37 -20.57
C SER A 960 -19.73 -23.58 -21.27
N VAL A 961 -20.62 -24.30 -20.60
CA VAL A 961 -21.38 -25.40 -21.21
C VAL A 961 -22.75 -24.86 -21.60
N THR A 962 -23.13 -25.01 -22.85
CA THR A 962 -24.45 -24.65 -23.36
C THR A 962 -25.06 -25.90 -23.97
N VAL A 963 -26.16 -26.39 -23.41
CA VAL A 963 -26.84 -27.53 -24.01
C VAL A 963 -27.87 -27.01 -25.01
N ASP A 964 -27.69 -27.40 -26.27
CA ASP A 964 -28.47 -26.91 -27.39
C ASP A 964 -29.49 -27.99 -27.77
N ARG A 965 -30.79 -27.66 -27.71
CA ARG A 965 -31.80 -28.50 -28.37
C ARG A 965 -31.67 -28.23 -29.86
N GLY A 966 -30.86 -29.04 -30.54
CA GLY A 966 -30.71 -28.98 -31.99
C GLY A 966 -32.06 -28.80 -32.67
N VAL A 967 -32.15 -27.75 -33.49
CA VAL A 967 -33.34 -27.29 -34.21
C VAL A 967 -34.15 -28.47 -34.78
N SER A 968 -35.47 -28.42 -34.58
CA SER A 968 -36.48 -29.45 -34.86
C SER A 968 -36.46 -30.10 -36.25
N GLU A 969 -37.09 -31.27 -36.30
CA GLU A 969 -37.46 -32.15 -37.44
C GLU A 969 -36.45 -33.25 -37.83
N GLY A 970 -36.80 -34.48 -37.46
CA GLY A 970 -36.20 -35.72 -37.95
C GLY A 970 -34.95 -36.17 -37.18
N ASP A 971 -35.12 -37.18 -36.32
CA ASP A 971 -34.12 -38.23 -36.01
C ASP A 971 -32.70 -37.84 -35.54
N ARG A 972 -32.41 -36.56 -35.25
CA ARG A 972 -31.08 -36.10 -34.81
C ARG A 972 -30.88 -36.27 -33.29
N PRO A 973 -29.68 -36.71 -32.85
CA PRO A 973 -29.35 -36.82 -31.43
C PRO A 973 -29.24 -35.44 -30.76
N LEU A 974 -29.55 -35.37 -29.46
CA LEU A 974 -29.33 -34.17 -28.63
C LEU A 974 -27.84 -33.77 -28.67
N ILE A 975 -27.55 -32.48 -28.78
CA ILE A 975 -26.19 -31.95 -28.91
C ILE A 975 -25.83 -31.11 -27.69
N ILE A 976 -24.68 -31.37 -27.09
CA ILE A 976 -24.11 -30.55 -26.02
C ILE A 976 -23.03 -29.66 -26.64
N ARG A 977 -23.15 -28.33 -26.53
CA ARG A 977 -22.08 -27.40 -26.96
C ARG A 977 -21.23 -27.00 -25.77
N VAL A 978 -19.91 -27.10 -25.89
CA VAL A 978 -18.96 -26.68 -24.86
C VAL A 978 -18.16 -25.47 -25.34
N THR A 979 -18.61 -24.27 -24.99
CA THR A 979 -17.96 -23.02 -25.41
C THR A 979 -16.73 -22.72 -24.54
N VAL A 980 -15.55 -22.63 -25.17
CA VAL A 980 -14.29 -22.14 -24.60
C VAL A 980 -13.86 -20.79 -25.19
N PRO A 981 -13.02 -19.99 -24.50
CA PRO A 981 -12.52 -18.71 -25.00
C PRO A 981 -12.01 -18.79 -26.45
N SER A 982 -12.41 -17.81 -27.27
CA SER A 982 -12.27 -17.88 -28.72
C SER A 982 -10.96 -17.28 -29.23
N SER A 983 -10.28 -16.38 -28.50
CA SER A 983 -9.09 -15.71 -29.02
C SER A 983 -7.78 -16.48 -28.75
N LYS A 984 -6.81 -16.30 -29.65
CA LYS A 984 -5.45 -16.87 -29.52
C LYS A 984 -4.66 -16.23 -28.34
N HIS A 985 -5.07 -15.04 -27.91
CA HIS A 985 -4.48 -14.31 -26.79
C HIS A 985 -5.01 -14.81 -25.43
N GLU A 986 -6.29 -15.20 -25.37
CA GLU A 986 -6.91 -15.85 -24.19
C GLU A 986 -6.44 -17.31 -24.03
N ARG A 987 -6.15 -18.01 -25.13
CA ARG A 987 -5.72 -19.42 -25.15
C ARG A 987 -4.30 -19.69 -24.66
N LYS A 988 -3.42 -18.70 -24.59
CA LYS A 988 -2.00 -18.89 -24.15
C LYS A 988 -1.86 -19.42 -22.72
N ASN A 989 -2.95 -19.34 -21.96
CA ASN A 989 -3.02 -19.58 -20.53
C ASN A 989 -4.02 -20.69 -20.18
N ILE A 990 -4.62 -21.39 -21.16
CA ILE A 990 -5.58 -22.47 -20.87
C ILE A 990 -4.83 -23.78 -20.73
N ASN A 991 -5.02 -24.50 -19.63
CA ASN A 991 -4.47 -25.83 -19.44
C ASN A 991 -5.16 -26.82 -20.41
N ASP A 992 -4.37 -27.41 -21.33
CA ASP A 992 -4.84 -28.36 -22.34
C ASP A 992 -5.31 -29.72 -21.78
N SER A 993 -5.15 -29.97 -20.48
CA SER A 993 -5.64 -31.19 -19.82
C SER A 993 -7.16 -31.28 -19.73
N ALA A 994 -7.87 -30.16 -19.90
CA ALA A 994 -9.31 -30.01 -19.71
C ALA A 994 -10.21 -30.58 -20.83
N ARG A 995 -9.74 -31.64 -21.50
CA ARG A 995 -10.34 -32.11 -22.76
C ARG A 995 -11.39 -33.19 -22.61
N THR A 996 -11.53 -33.88 -21.48
CA THR A 996 -12.44 -35.04 -21.40
C THR A 996 -13.75 -34.71 -20.71
N LEU A 997 -14.87 -34.94 -21.41
CA LEU A 997 -16.23 -34.84 -20.87
C LEU A 997 -16.85 -36.25 -20.80
N VAL A 998 -17.43 -36.56 -19.64
CA VAL A 998 -18.29 -37.72 -19.43
C VAL A 998 -19.72 -37.24 -19.27
N VAL A 999 -20.64 -37.89 -19.97
CA VAL A 999 -22.07 -37.66 -19.84
C VAL A 999 -22.74 -38.95 -19.40
N GLU A 1000 -23.53 -38.89 -18.34
CA GLU A 1000 -24.27 -40.00 -17.76
C GLU A 1000 -25.77 -39.65 -17.71
N SER A 1001 -26.65 -40.61 -17.98
CA SER A 1001 -28.10 -40.48 -17.80
C SER A 1001 -28.61 -41.29 -16.63
N SER A 1002 -29.72 -40.85 -16.04
CA SER A 1002 -30.47 -41.60 -15.04
C SER A 1002 -31.97 -41.35 -15.20
N GLU A 1003 -32.81 -42.34 -14.90
CA GLU A 1003 -34.27 -42.16 -14.83
C GLU A 1003 -34.74 -41.83 -13.41
N ASP A 1004 -34.00 -42.25 -12.38
CA ASP A 1004 -34.37 -42.15 -10.97
C ASP A 1004 -33.45 -41.23 -10.15
N GLY A 1005 -32.37 -40.73 -10.76
CA GLY A 1005 -31.35 -39.89 -10.12
C GLY A 1005 -30.38 -40.65 -9.21
N LYS A 1006 -30.50 -41.99 -9.13
CA LYS A 1006 -29.70 -42.86 -8.25
C LYS A 1006 -28.80 -43.80 -9.05
N VAL A 1007 -29.31 -44.36 -10.14
CA VAL A 1007 -28.58 -45.27 -11.02
C VAL A 1007 -28.16 -44.54 -12.28
N TRP A 1008 -26.86 -44.42 -12.51
CA TRP A 1008 -26.29 -43.66 -13.62
C TRP A 1008 -25.72 -44.57 -14.71
N LYS A 1009 -25.99 -44.22 -15.96
CA LYS A 1009 -25.51 -44.91 -17.16
C LYS A 1009 -24.66 -43.97 -18.00
N LYS A 1010 -23.41 -44.34 -18.25
CA LYS A 1010 -22.50 -43.57 -19.14
C LYS A 1010 -23.02 -43.59 -20.58
N ASP A 1011 -23.41 -42.43 -21.12
CA ASP A 1011 -23.88 -42.26 -22.50
C ASP A 1011 -22.77 -41.82 -23.46
N SER A 1012 -21.83 -41.01 -22.97
CA SER A 1012 -20.69 -40.51 -23.75
C SER A 1012 -19.48 -40.27 -22.83
N ALA A 1013 -18.28 -40.48 -23.37
CA ALA A 1013 -17.02 -40.29 -22.66
C ALA A 1013 -15.89 -40.06 -23.68
N GLY A 1014 -15.28 -38.89 -23.69
CA GLY A 1014 -14.18 -38.63 -24.62
C GLY A 1014 -13.72 -37.19 -24.68
N THR A 1015 -12.72 -36.95 -25.53
CA THR A 1015 -12.18 -35.61 -25.78
C THR A 1015 -13.23 -34.72 -26.43
N ILE A 1016 -13.44 -33.51 -25.90
CA ILE A 1016 -14.29 -32.45 -26.45
C ILE A 1016 -13.75 -32.14 -27.86
N PRO A 1017 -14.59 -32.31 -28.90
CA PRO A 1017 -14.19 -32.04 -30.28
C PRO A 1017 -13.85 -30.57 -30.54
N GLU A 1018 -13.10 -30.27 -31.60
CA GLU A 1018 -12.71 -28.90 -31.96
C GLU A 1018 -13.90 -27.99 -32.29
N ASP A 1019 -14.96 -28.56 -32.87
CA ASP A 1019 -16.24 -27.89 -33.14
C ASP A 1019 -17.10 -27.71 -31.88
N ARG A 1020 -16.63 -28.27 -30.74
CA ARG A 1020 -17.20 -28.15 -29.41
C ARG A 1020 -18.57 -28.81 -29.25
N VAL A 1021 -18.91 -29.72 -30.14
CA VAL A 1021 -20.20 -30.42 -30.17
C VAL A 1021 -20.02 -31.84 -29.65
N VAL A 1022 -20.64 -32.17 -28.52
CA VAL A 1022 -20.66 -33.52 -27.95
C VAL A 1022 -22.06 -34.11 -28.16
N PRO A 1023 -22.22 -35.08 -29.08
CA PRO A 1023 -23.52 -35.71 -29.31
C PRO A 1023 -23.85 -36.72 -28.20
N LEU A 1024 -25.12 -36.79 -27.79
CA LEU A 1024 -25.62 -37.89 -26.98
C LEU A 1024 -25.91 -39.12 -27.82
N LYS A 1025 -25.85 -40.30 -27.19
CA LYS A 1025 -26.21 -41.55 -27.83
C LYS A 1025 -27.67 -41.52 -28.29
N ARG A 1026 -27.92 -41.93 -29.52
CA ARG A 1026 -29.28 -42.00 -30.07
C ARG A 1026 -30.15 -42.92 -29.20
N GLY A 1027 -31.33 -42.45 -28.81
CA GLY A 1027 -32.28 -43.19 -27.97
C GLY A 1027 -32.01 -43.16 -26.46
N THR A 1028 -31.15 -42.27 -25.96
CA THR A 1028 -30.97 -42.05 -24.51
C THR A 1028 -32.29 -41.63 -23.86
N LYS A 1029 -32.81 -42.46 -22.95
CA LYS A 1029 -33.93 -42.14 -22.06
C LYS A 1029 -33.34 -41.65 -20.74
N ALA A 1030 -33.60 -40.40 -20.39
CA ALA A 1030 -33.03 -39.77 -19.21
C ALA A 1030 -34.06 -38.84 -18.58
N ARG A 1031 -34.26 -38.98 -17.27
CA ARG A 1031 -34.91 -37.94 -16.44
C ARG A 1031 -33.86 -37.00 -15.84
N TYR A 1032 -32.63 -37.49 -15.68
CA TYR A 1032 -31.48 -36.75 -15.18
C TYR A 1032 -30.28 -36.93 -16.12
N LEU A 1033 -29.53 -35.86 -16.37
CA LEU A 1033 -28.22 -35.92 -17.02
C LEU A 1033 -27.14 -35.43 -16.06
N LYS A 1034 -26.02 -36.15 -16.01
CA LYS A 1034 -24.85 -35.78 -15.24
C LYS A 1034 -23.67 -35.56 -16.18
N PHE A 1035 -22.99 -34.44 -15.99
CA PHE A 1035 -21.81 -34.04 -16.75
C PHE A 1035 -20.62 -34.02 -15.81
N THR A 1036 -19.58 -34.79 -16.14
CA THR A 1036 -18.37 -34.91 -15.34
C THR A 1036 -17.16 -34.59 -16.20
N PHE A 1037 -16.38 -33.58 -15.81
CA PHE A 1037 -15.13 -33.24 -16.49
C PHE A 1037 -13.96 -33.93 -15.78
N GLU A 1038 -13.41 -35.00 -16.36
CA GLU A 1038 -12.49 -35.95 -15.69
C GLU A 1038 -11.12 -35.34 -15.29
N SER A 1039 -10.74 -34.22 -15.89
CA SER A 1039 -9.47 -33.51 -15.64
C SER A 1039 -9.49 -32.58 -14.43
N PHE A 1040 -10.65 -32.41 -13.80
CA PHE A 1040 -10.87 -31.59 -12.63
C PHE A 1040 -11.41 -32.50 -11.52
N SER A 1041 -10.68 -32.62 -10.41
CA SER A 1041 -11.01 -33.44 -9.25
C SER A 1041 -12.49 -33.31 -8.83
N GLY A 1042 -13.37 -34.16 -9.37
CA GLY A 1042 -14.76 -34.32 -8.92
C GLY A 1042 -15.77 -33.24 -9.32
N THR A 1043 -15.57 -32.49 -10.43
CA THR A 1043 -16.61 -31.55 -10.90
C THR A 1043 -17.79 -32.32 -11.51
N ASN A 1044 -18.83 -32.57 -10.70
CA ASN A 1044 -20.09 -33.17 -11.14
C ASN A 1044 -21.14 -32.07 -11.33
N LEU A 1045 -21.81 -32.05 -12.48
CA LEU A 1045 -23.02 -31.27 -12.69
C LEU A 1045 -24.19 -32.21 -12.93
N ILE A 1046 -25.20 -32.19 -12.06
CA ILE A 1046 -26.37 -33.05 -12.14
C ILE A 1046 -27.60 -32.18 -12.48
N VAL A 1047 -28.20 -32.43 -13.63
CA VAL A 1047 -29.41 -31.77 -14.13
C VAL A 1047 -30.59 -32.73 -14.01
N PRO A 1048 -31.54 -32.50 -13.10
CA PRO A 1048 -32.83 -33.19 -13.12
C PRO A 1048 -33.87 -32.62 -14.06
N ASP A 1049 -34.87 -33.48 -14.30
CA ASP A 1049 -36.16 -33.20 -14.90
C ASP A 1049 -36.07 -32.62 -16.31
N LEU A 1050 -35.33 -33.32 -17.17
CA LEU A 1050 -35.59 -33.24 -18.61
C LEU A 1050 -36.96 -33.87 -18.89
N LYS A 1051 -38.03 -33.09 -18.85
CA LYS A 1051 -39.31 -33.50 -19.44
C LYS A 1051 -39.14 -33.60 -20.95
N PHE A 1052 -38.74 -34.77 -21.43
CA PHE A 1052 -38.97 -35.18 -22.82
C PHE A 1052 -40.41 -35.67 -22.92
N SER A 1053 -41.35 -34.77 -23.23
CA SER A 1053 -42.63 -35.23 -23.74
C SER A 1053 -42.40 -35.75 -25.16
N TYR A 1054 -42.28 -37.06 -25.31
CA TYR A 1054 -42.51 -37.73 -26.59
C TYR A 1054 -43.96 -37.43 -26.98
N GLN A 1055 -44.19 -36.64 -28.03
CA GLN A 1055 -45.37 -36.91 -28.85
C GLN A 1055 -45.00 -38.10 -29.73
N GLN A 1056 -45.82 -39.15 -29.61
CA GLN A 1056 -45.75 -40.35 -30.44
C GLN A 1056 -46.04 -40.02 -31.89
#